data_AF-A0A1J4KSI0-F1
#
_entry.id   AF-A0A1J4KSI0-F1
#
_cell.length_a   1.000
_cell.length_b   1.000
_cell.length_c   1.000
_cell.angle_alpha   90.00
_cell.angle_beta   90.00
_cell.angle_gamma   90.00
#
_symmetry.space_group_name_H-M   'P 1'
#
loop_
_entity.id
_entity.type
_entity.pdbx_description
1 polymer ?
#
loop_
_entity_poly.entity_id
_entity_poly.type
_entity_poly.pdbx_seq_one_letter_code
_entity_poly.pdbx_strand_id
1 'polypeptide(L)'
;MNENNEIKDLKPLSSSHEVLHLDETPKAYGSDLTNVEMQSCVFDFLSRFTILFFNLYSSSAFIIPNPQNDHKLISYIIKVCYEVITLSPSLFKDQVFSLTVIIFTLFYVVILICYGMVIAVRYRYGYVQSEFSLKLWIVIHRLLMPLPGMLIGHYMGFYLVQLTMNLHSVPILLISLITGLLWIWGCFASTFIYNSTRQNRNGDSCQIHHNYTTFLNFIYFLPLLNSLMPGFISSFIDSNYDSFIYFVISSLISICNIVFILYKRPFTTIGMNCSIIFMFLGRIPISLHWMIKEKYCDHYEFGLIFLFALLVAISFISAGLACFMKKSNSNNDENKENRESIGNNEITMMENDSIIQNPNGELDNANADTRSFPFNYISFQIQDVVNIIFLAISTFTMMLFNAFAAQRVPEVPALPDLIHDKFHVANALRLDSSYGSFQFSNIAVMTLSIMIICFFLAYPRMFNFRKMIFIYSILAIVRAFSFLVTTLPPPCAGVANCPCADSNVLKSLREEKAIVIASAWLFGLGMFLKYPECGDLIISGHTMFIWLAARTVMDMVTKTIPNPLRCLICGSILALVITAMVYIIISRNHYTIDVWFGFLFPETLWILYSTLQVTASYPPSIEDSVLTKLIRWMEKRKYPLVKSILRTDTI
;
A
#
# COMPACT_ATOMS: atom_id res chain seq x y z
N MET A 1 12.40 23.32 -55.55
CA MET A 1 13.59 23.76 -54.78
C MET A 1 13.22 25.02 -54.03
N ASN A 2 12.58 24.87 -52.86
CA ASN A 2 12.22 25.95 -51.94
C ASN A 2 12.01 25.29 -50.57
N GLU A 3 13.11 25.01 -49.88
CA GLU A 3 13.16 24.58 -48.48
C GLU A 3 14.27 25.42 -47.84
N ASN A 4 13.92 26.39 -46.99
CA ASN A 4 14.76 26.97 -45.93
C ASN A 4 14.18 28.28 -45.33
N ASN A 5 12.91 28.33 -44.93
CA ASN A 5 12.39 29.54 -44.28
C ASN A 5 11.40 29.36 -43.11
N GLU A 6 11.27 28.18 -42.50
CA GLU A 6 10.26 27.96 -41.43
C GLU A 6 10.79 27.67 -40.02
N ILE A 7 12.05 28.03 -39.70
CA ILE A 7 12.56 27.93 -38.32
C ILE A 7 13.34 29.20 -37.95
N LYS A 8 12.65 30.34 -37.78
CA LYS A 8 13.28 31.56 -37.23
C LYS A 8 12.50 32.35 -36.17
N ASP A 9 11.30 31.94 -35.76
CA ASP A 9 10.51 32.68 -34.76
C ASP A 9 10.14 31.87 -33.52
N LEU A 10 11.11 31.17 -32.91
CA LEU A 10 11.02 30.86 -31.48
C LEU A 10 11.71 31.98 -30.71
N LYS A 11 10.94 33.03 -30.37
CA LYS A 11 11.38 34.02 -29.40
C LYS A 11 11.73 33.30 -28.09
N PRO A 12 12.92 33.52 -27.50
CA PRO A 12 13.18 33.04 -26.15
C PRO A 12 12.17 33.69 -25.21
N LEU A 13 11.36 32.88 -24.52
CA LEU A 13 10.56 33.38 -23.41
C LEU A 13 11.50 34.07 -22.43
N SER A 14 11.11 35.29 -22.05
CA SER A 14 11.85 36.20 -21.18
C SER A 14 12.47 35.49 -19.97
N SER A 15 13.71 35.87 -19.68
CA SER A 15 14.68 35.32 -18.71
C SER A 15 14.30 35.43 -17.23
N SER A 16 13.02 35.42 -16.89
CA SER A 16 12.51 35.35 -15.52
C SER A 16 11.71 34.06 -15.34
N HIS A 17 12.38 32.92 -15.51
CA HIS A 17 11.79 31.64 -15.12
C HIS A 17 11.81 31.56 -13.59
N GLU A 18 10.73 32.05 -12.97
CA GLU A 18 10.36 31.61 -11.63
C GLU A 18 10.22 30.09 -11.68
N VAL A 19 11.16 29.39 -11.03
CA VAL A 19 11.09 27.95 -10.87
C VAL A 19 9.87 27.66 -10.01
N LEU A 20 8.77 27.25 -10.64
CA LEU A 20 7.56 26.80 -9.96
C LEU A 20 7.94 25.88 -8.79
N HIS A 21 7.46 26.21 -7.59
CA HIS A 21 7.63 25.35 -6.43
C HIS A 21 6.96 24.00 -6.70
N LEU A 22 7.50 22.91 -6.12
CA LEU A 22 7.06 21.53 -6.40
C LEU A 22 5.57 21.29 -6.09
N ASP A 23 4.96 22.15 -5.27
CA ASP A 23 3.54 22.08 -4.90
C ASP A 23 2.60 22.77 -5.91
N GLU A 24 3.13 23.60 -6.80
CA GLU A 24 2.36 24.33 -7.83
C GLU A 24 2.30 23.58 -9.16
N THR A 25 3.25 22.68 -9.39
CA THR A 25 3.37 21.84 -10.58
C THR A 25 2.08 21.03 -10.87
N PRO A 26 1.42 20.39 -9.87
CA PRO A 26 0.19 19.64 -10.11
C PRO A 26 -1.03 20.52 -10.46
N LYS A 27 -1.08 21.76 -9.94
CA LYS A 27 -2.18 22.69 -10.20
C LYS A 27 -2.16 23.16 -11.64
N ALA A 28 -0.98 23.57 -12.08
CA ALA A 28 -0.80 24.10 -13.41
C ALA A 28 -0.91 22.96 -14.46
N TYR A 29 -0.44 21.75 -14.15
CA TYR A 29 -0.73 20.58 -15.01
C TYR A 29 -2.23 20.31 -15.15
N GLY A 30 -2.98 20.51 -14.07
CA GLY A 30 -4.42 20.33 -14.06
C GLY A 30 -5.20 21.36 -14.88
N SER A 31 -4.70 22.60 -15.04
CA SER A 31 -5.32 23.59 -15.92
C SER A 31 -5.12 23.27 -17.40
N ASP A 32 -3.97 22.69 -17.77
CA ASP A 32 -3.78 22.18 -19.14
C ASP A 32 -4.68 20.98 -19.39
N LEU A 33 -4.87 20.11 -18.39
CA LEU A 33 -5.75 18.95 -18.50
C LEU A 33 -7.22 19.32 -18.70
N THR A 34 -7.68 20.44 -18.14
CA THR A 34 -9.06 20.92 -18.36
C THR A 34 -9.31 21.36 -19.79
N ASN A 35 -8.26 21.75 -20.52
CA ASN A 35 -8.35 22.14 -21.93
C ASN A 35 -8.32 20.91 -22.86
N VAL A 36 -7.88 19.75 -22.38
CA VAL A 36 -7.85 18.52 -23.18
C VAL A 36 -9.21 17.84 -23.10
N GLU A 37 -10.06 18.17 -24.06
CA GLU A 37 -11.34 17.51 -24.24
C GLU A 37 -11.16 16.06 -24.71
N MET A 38 -11.56 15.12 -23.84
CA MET A 38 -11.64 13.68 -24.14
C MET A 38 -13.09 13.29 -24.49
N GLN A 39 -13.74 14.05 -25.37
CA GLN A 39 -15.15 13.85 -25.75
C GLN A 39 -15.37 12.70 -26.75
N SER A 40 -14.36 11.88 -27.02
CA SER A 40 -14.50 10.80 -27.99
C SER A 40 -15.36 9.67 -27.41
N CYS A 41 -16.52 9.40 -28.04
CA CYS A 41 -17.33 8.22 -27.77
C CYS A 41 -16.50 6.91 -27.81
N VAL A 42 -15.46 6.89 -28.65
CA VAL A 42 -14.53 5.75 -28.75
C VAL A 42 -13.73 5.58 -27.44
N PHE A 43 -13.26 6.67 -26.83
CA PHE A 43 -12.53 6.60 -25.57
C PHE A 43 -13.41 6.12 -24.42
N ASP A 44 -14.64 6.65 -24.31
CA ASP A 44 -15.60 6.20 -23.30
C ASP A 44 -15.94 4.72 -23.48
N PHE A 45 -16.21 4.30 -24.72
CA PHE A 45 -16.45 2.89 -25.05
C PHE A 45 -15.26 2.01 -24.68
N LEU A 46 -14.04 2.39 -25.10
CA LEU A 46 -12.83 1.64 -24.79
C LEU A 46 -12.57 1.56 -23.29
N SER A 47 -12.78 2.65 -22.55
CA SER A 47 -12.62 2.68 -21.09
C SER A 47 -13.57 1.68 -20.41
N ARG A 48 -14.86 1.70 -20.78
CA ARG A 48 -15.85 0.76 -20.26
C ARG A 48 -15.56 -0.68 -20.67
N PHE A 49 -15.14 -0.89 -21.92
CA PHE A 49 -14.77 -2.21 -22.43
C PHE A 49 -13.56 -2.77 -21.69
N THR A 50 -12.50 -1.98 -21.54
CA THR A 50 -11.28 -2.32 -20.81
C THR A 50 -11.60 -2.71 -19.36
N ILE A 51 -12.40 -1.88 -18.68
CA ILE A 51 -12.88 -2.13 -17.32
C ILE A 51 -13.65 -3.47 -17.27
N LEU A 52 -14.65 -3.66 -18.13
CA LEU A 52 -15.44 -4.90 -18.23
C LEU A 52 -14.55 -6.12 -18.49
N PHE A 53 -13.65 -6.03 -19.48
CA PHE A 53 -12.73 -7.08 -19.87
C PHE A 53 -11.88 -7.54 -18.68
N PHE A 54 -11.32 -6.60 -17.90
CA PHE A 54 -10.53 -6.95 -16.72
C PHE A 54 -11.33 -7.64 -15.63
N ASN A 55 -12.59 -7.26 -15.43
CA ASN A 55 -13.42 -7.95 -14.46
C ASN A 55 -13.81 -9.37 -14.91
N LEU A 56 -14.21 -9.53 -16.17
CA LEU A 56 -14.53 -10.85 -16.72
C LEU A 56 -13.30 -11.76 -16.65
N TYR A 57 -12.16 -11.25 -17.09
CA TYR A 57 -10.89 -11.96 -17.11
C TYR A 57 -10.42 -12.32 -15.70
N SER A 58 -10.34 -11.35 -14.78
CA SER A 58 -9.82 -11.62 -13.44
C SER A 58 -10.72 -12.56 -12.62
N SER A 59 -12.00 -12.66 -12.97
CA SER A 59 -12.94 -13.63 -12.39
C SER A 59 -12.81 -15.02 -13.01
N SER A 60 -12.21 -15.12 -14.20
CA SER A 60 -11.90 -16.39 -14.88
C SER A 60 -10.61 -17.06 -14.43
N ALA A 61 -9.85 -16.48 -13.49
CA ALA A 61 -8.54 -17.00 -13.05
C ALA A 61 -8.56 -18.46 -12.53
N PHE A 62 -9.73 -19.01 -12.17
CA PHE A 62 -9.92 -20.40 -11.73
C PHE A 62 -10.31 -21.39 -12.84
N ILE A 63 -10.49 -20.96 -14.09
CA ILE A 63 -10.98 -21.82 -15.15
C ILE A 63 -9.82 -22.65 -15.72
N ILE A 64 -9.21 -23.56 -14.95
CA ILE A 64 -8.22 -24.48 -15.53
C ILE A 64 -8.97 -25.38 -16.53
N PRO A 65 -8.68 -25.37 -17.84
CA PRO A 65 -9.38 -26.24 -18.78
C PRO A 65 -9.09 -27.70 -18.43
N ASN A 66 -10.13 -28.53 -18.34
CA ASN A 66 -9.94 -29.97 -18.19
C ASN A 66 -9.47 -30.52 -19.55
N PRO A 67 -8.28 -31.13 -19.65
CA PRO A 67 -7.73 -31.59 -20.93
C PRO A 67 -8.51 -32.74 -21.57
N GLN A 68 -9.54 -33.31 -20.92
CA GLN A 68 -10.22 -34.54 -21.35
C GLN A 68 -11.47 -34.38 -22.25
N ASN A 69 -11.87 -33.17 -22.69
CA ASN A 69 -13.05 -33.01 -23.57
C ASN A 69 -12.71 -33.01 -25.08
N ASP A 70 -13.31 -33.95 -25.82
CA ASP A 70 -12.98 -34.39 -27.20
C ASP A 70 -13.43 -33.47 -28.36
N HIS A 71 -14.00 -32.29 -28.13
CA HIS A 71 -14.46 -31.40 -29.22
C HIS A 71 -13.30 -30.61 -29.87
N LYS A 72 -12.62 -31.24 -30.84
CA LYS A 72 -11.29 -30.84 -31.36
C LYS A 72 -11.09 -29.38 -31.78
N LEU A 73 -12.04 -28.71 -32.44
CA LEU A 73 -11.77 -27.36 -32.99
C LEU A 73 -12.19 -26.23 -32.05
N ILE A 74 -13.41 -26.27 -31.51
CA ILE A 74 -13.90 -25.24 -30.58
C ILE A 74 -13.16 -25.35 -29.25
N SER A 75 -12.91 -26.57 -28.76
CA SER A 75 -12.06 -26.78 -27.58
C SER A 75 -10.64 -26.30 -27.84
N TYR A 76 -10.08 -26.45 -29.05
CA TYR A 76 -8.75 -25.93 -29.38
C TYR A 76 -8.72 -24.41 -29.45
N ILE A 77 -9.70 -23.76 -30.09
CA ILE A 77 -9.76 -22.28 -30.16
C ILE A 77 -10.00 -21.72 -28.77
N ILE A 78 -10.94 -22.27 -28.00
CA ILE A 78 -11.17 -21.87 -26.61
C ILE A 78 -9.93 -22.13 -25.79
N LYS A 79 -9.24 -23.26 -25.95
CA LYS A 79 -7.99 -23.56 -25.26
C LYS A 79 -6.88 -22.60 -25.66
N VAL A 80 -6.67 -22.28 -26.93
CA VAL A 80 -5.62 -21.33 -27.37
C VAL A 80 -5.95 -19.92 -26.90
N CYS A 81 -7.20 -19.47 -27.10
CA CYS A 81 -7.65 -18.18 -26.58
C CYS A 81 -7.51 -18.15 -25.06
N TYR A 82 -7.88 -19.20 -24.34
CA TYR A 82 -7.73 -19.28 -22.90
C TYR A 82 -6.26 -19.34 -22.50
N GLU A 83 -5.44 -20.20 -23.07
CA GLU A 83 -4.01 -20.31 -22.77
C GLU A 83 -3.23 -19.03 -23.04
N VAL A 84 -3.54 -18.32 -24.13
CA VAL A 84 -2.90 -17.05 -24.50
C VAL A 84 -3.47 -15.88 -23.70
N ILE A 85 -4.79 -15.79 -23.56
CA ILE A 85 -5.44 -14.69 -22.84
C ILE A 85 -5.19 -14.87 -21.35
N THR A 86 -5.50 -16.03 -20.76
CA THR A 86 -5.37 -16.34 -19.32
C THR A 86 -3.97 -16.69 -18.87
N LEU A 87 -2.99 -16.71 -19.78
CA LEU A 87 -1.63 -17.15 -19.54
C LEU A 87 -1.63 -18.47 -18.77
N SER A 88 -2.01 -19.56 -19.42
CA SER A 88 -2.25 -20.84 -18.74
C SER A 88 -1.08 -21.29 -17.84
N PRO A 89 -1.35 -22.03 -16.73
CA PRO A 89 -0.38 -22.78 -15.93
C PRO A 89 0.72 -23.50 -16.74
N SER A 90 0.40 -23.96 -17.95
CA SER A 90 1.35 -24.61 -18.86
C SER A 90 2.48 -23.68 -19.33
N LEU A 91 2.21 -22.40 -19.54
CA LEU A 91 3.20 -21.41 -19.95
C LEU A 91 4.20 -21.10 -18.83
N PHE A 92 3.79 -21.26 -17.57
CA PHE A 92 4.68 -21.01 -16.43
C PHE A 92 5.65 -22.16 -16.12
N LYS A 93 5.45 -23.33 -16.73
CA LYS A 93 6.39 -24.46 -16.56
C LYS A 93 7.76 -24.15 -17.17
N ASP A 94 7.79 -23.34 -18.23
CA ASP A 94 9.05 -22.82 -18.78
C ASP A 94 9.49 -21.59 -17.98
N GLN A 95 10.55 -21.79 -17.20
CA GLN A 95 11.14 -20.76 -16.36
C GLN A 95 11.69 -19.59 -17.18
N VAL A 96 12.24 -19.85 -18.37
CA VAL A 96 12.82 -18.82 -19.26
C VAL A 96 11.70 -17.99 -19.86
N PHE A 97 10.64 -18.64 -20.35
CA PHE A 97 9.47 -17.93 -20.86
C PHE A 97 8.83 -17.06 -19.78
N SER A 98 8.65 -17.61 -18.58
CA SER A 98 8.13 -16.87 -17.42
C SER A 98 8.92 -15.62 -17.08
N LEU A 99 10.24 -15.78 -16.98
CA LEU A 99 11.15 -14.67 -16.69
C LEU A 99 11.09 -13.61 -17.79
N THR A 100 11.05 -14.04 -19.05
CA THR A 100 10.96 -13.15 -20.22
C THR A 100 9.70 -12.31 -20.17
N VAL A 101 8.53 -12.91 -19.92
CA VAL A 101 7.25 -12.20 -19.83
C VAL A 101 7.26 -11.18 -18.68
N ILE A 102 7.76 -11.54 -17.50
CA ILE A 102 7.83 -10.60 -16.37
C ILE A 102 8.82 -9.46 -16.65
N ILE A 103 9.96 -9.73 -17.27
CA ILE A 103 10.94 -8.69 -17.64
C ILE A 103 10.32 -7.73 -18.66
N PHE A 104 9.63 -8.23 -19.68
CA PHE A 104 8.90 -7.36 -20.63
C PHE A 104 7.82 -6.53 -19.93
N THR A 105 7.12 -7.11 -18.96
CA THR A 105 6.12 -6.41 -18.14
C THR A 105 6.75 -5.31 -17.29
N LEU A 106 7.87 -5.61 -16.65
CA LEU A 106 8.65 -4.65 -15.88
C LEU A 106 9.13 -3.50 -16.77
N PHE A 107 9.71 -3.83 -17.91
CA PHE A 107 10.18 -2.86 -18.89
C PHE A 107 9.04 -1.95 -19.37
N TYR A 108 7.88 -2.52 -19.69
CA TYR A 108 6.68 -1.78 -20.05
C TYR A 108 6.26 -0.80 -18.95
N VAL A 109 6.15 -1.28 -17.70
CA VAL A 109 5.81 -0.44 -16.54
C VAL A 109 6.82 0.69 -16.35
N VAL A 110 8.12 0.40 -16.46
CA VAL A 110 9.19 1.40 -16.36
C VAL A 110 9.08 2.44 -17.46
N ILE A 111 8.79 2.06 -18.71
CA ILE A 111 8.57 3.02 -19.80
C ILE A 111 7.42 3.98 -19.47
N LEU A 112 6.29 3.46 -18.97
CA LEU A 112 5.13 4.28 -18.63
C LEU A 112 5.46 5.28 -17.52
N ILE A 113 6.16 4.81 -16.50
CA ILE A 113 6.68 5.63 -15.40
C ILE A 113 7.60 6.73 -15.93
N CYS A 114 8.60 6.36 -16.73
CA CYS A 114 9.56 7.29 -17.31
C CYS A 114 8.85 8.34 -18.18
N TYR A 115 7.86 7.93 -18.97
CA TYR A 115 7.06 8.85 -19.78
C TYR A 115 6.29 9.85 -18.92
N GLY A 116 5.66 9.39 -17.83
CA GLY A 116 5.03 10.27 -16.84
C GLY A 116 6.01 11.23 -16.17
N MET A 117 7.21 10.75 -15.81
CA MET A 117 8.28 11.60 -15.24
C MET A 117 8.77 12.65 -16.23
N VAL A 118 8.96 12.29 -17.51
CA VAL A 118 9.37 13.24 -18.56
C VAL A 118 8.34 14.35 -18.72
N ILE A 119 7.05 14.03 -18.73
CA ILE A 119 5.98 15.04 -18.77
C ILE A 119 6.05 15.94 -17.53
N ALA A 120 6.20 15.37 -16.34
CA ALA A 120 6.30 16.13 -15.10
C ALA A 120 7.54 17.06 -15.06
N VAL A 121 8.69 16.58 -15.55
CA VAL A 121 9.93 17.37 -15.63
C VAL A 121 9.77 18.52 -16.64
N ARG A 122 9.26 18.25 -17.83
CA ARG A 122 9.01 19.31 -18.82
C ARG A 122 8.05 20.37 -18.27
N TYR A 123 7.03 19.93 -17.55
CA TYR A 123 6.10 20.81 -16.89
C TYR A 123 6.80 21.72 -15.86
N ARG A 124 7.69 21.16 -15.02
CA ARG A 124 8.46 21.93 -14.03
C ARG A 124 9.31 23.04 -14.67
N TYR A 125 9.82 22.83 -15.87
CA TYR A 125 10.59 23.84 -16.61
C TYR A 125 9.71 24.82 -17.41
N GLY A 126 8.39 24.80 -17.21
CA GLY A 126 7.46 25.71 -17.89
C GLY A 126 7.22 25.39 -19.36
N TYR A 127 7.56 24.19 -19.82
CA TYR A 127 7.25 23.79 -21.20
C TYR A 127 5.78 23.40 -21.34
N VAL A 128 5.06 24.11 -22.20
CA VAL A 128 3.70 23.75 -22.64
C VAL A 128 3.74 22.37 -23.29
N GLN A 129 2.90 21.45 -22.81
CA GLN A 129 2.80 20.12 -23.41
C GLN A 129 1.94 20.18 -24.67
N SER A 130 2.33 19.43 -25.70
CA SER A 130 1.46 19.27 -26.86
C SER A 130 0.21 18.48 -26.44
N GLU A 131 -0.95 18.93 -26.91
CA GLU A 131 -2.24 18.28 -26.66
C GLU A 131 -2.19 16.79 -27.03
N PHE A 132 -1.53 16.45 -28.14
CA PHE A 132 -1.34 15.07 -28.56
C PHE A 132 -0.56 14.23 -27.54
N SER A 133 0.54 14.76 -26.97
CA SER A 133 1.31 14.05 -25.95
C SER A 133 0.48 13.81 -24.68
N LEU A 134 -0.35 14.78 -24.30
CA LEU A 134 -1.22 14.63 -23.13
C LEU A 134 -2.32 13.60 -23.39
N LYS A 135 -2.99 13.65 -24.56
CA LYS A 135 -3.99 12.66 -24.99
C LYS A 135 -3.41 11.25 -25.04
N LEU A 136 -2.22 11.09 -25.64
CA LEU A 136 -1.52 9.81 -25.69
C LEU A 136 -1.20 9.29 -24.30
N TRP A 137 -0.70 10.16 -23.40
CA TRP A 137 -0.44 9.81 -22.01
C TRP A 137 -1.71 9.33 -21.29
N ILE A 138 -2.83 10.05 -21.44
CA ILE A 138 -4.11 9.67 -20.84
C ILE A 138 -4.58 8.31 -21.37
N VAL A 139 -4.57 8.12 -22.69
CA VAL A 139 -4.99 6.87 -23.35
C VAL A 139 -4.15 5.69 -22.84
N ILE A 140 -2.83 5.84 -22.85
CA ILE A 140 -1.91 4.80 -22.39
C ILE A 140 -2.14 4.48 -20.89
N HIS A 141 -2.20 5.50 -20.04
CA HIS A 141 -2.29 5.27 -18.58
C HIS A 141 -3.68 4.83 -18.13
N ARG A 142 -4.76 5.22 -18.80
CA ARG A 142 -6.13 4.84 -18.41
C ARG A 142 -6.54 3.50 -18.99
N LEU A 143 -6.17 3.21 -20.24
CA LEU A 143 -6.60 1.99 -20.93
C LEU A 143 -5.61 0.85 -20.79
N LEU A 144 -4.30 1.14 -20.86
CA LEU A 144 -3.29 0.08 -20.93
C LEU A 144 -2.61 -0.19 -19.59
N MET A 145 -2.46 0.81 -18.71
CA MET A 145 -1.81 0.60 -17.41
C MET A 145 -2.43 -0.51 -16.57
N PRO A 146 -3.76 -0.75 -16.53
CA PRO A 146 -4.28 -1.81 -15.68
C PRO A 146 -4.04 -3.24 -16.22
N LEU A 147 -3.65 -3.41 -17.50
CA LEU A 147 -3.36 -4.72 -18.13
C LEU A 147 -2.28 -5.52 -17.35
N PRO A 148 -1.08 -4.96 -17.09
CA PRO A 148 -0.04 -5.66 -16.33
C PRO A 148 -0.47 -6.21 -14.97
N GLY A 149 -1.42 -5.58 -14.28
CA GLY A 149 -1.84 -6.00 -12.95
C GLY A 149 -2.30 -7.46 -12.92
N MET A 150 -3.09 -7.87 -13.91
CA MET A 150 -3.60 -9.23 -14.01
C MET A 150 -2.48 -10.25 -14.21
N LEU A 151 -1.54 -9.94 -15.10
CA LEU A 151 -0.37 -10.75 -15.42
C LEU A 151 0.47 -10.94 -14.16
N ILE A 152 0.87 -9.84 -13.53
CA ILE A 152 1.66 -9.83 -12.30
C ILE A 152 0.98 -10.69 -11.22
N GLY A 153 -0.34 -10.56 -11.05
CA GLY A 153 -1.05 -11.32 -10.01
C GLY A 153 -1.09 -12.83 -10.28
N HIS A 154 -1.26 -13.26 -11.54
CA HIS A 154 -1.16 -14.68 -11.90
C HIS A 154 0.25 -15.22 -11.65
N TYR A 155 1.29 -14.48 -12.04
CA TYR A 155 2.68 -14.85 -11.78
C TYR A 155 2.95 -14.96 -10.28
N MET A 156 2.56 -13.95 -9.50
CA MET A 156 2.72 -13.98 -8.04
C MET A 156 1.97 -15.15 -7.41
N GLY A 157 0.72 -15.41 -7.81
CA GLY A 157 -0.07 -16.53 -7.29
C GLY A 157 0.53 -17.89 -7.65
N PHE A 158 0.89 -18.10 -8.91
CA PHE A 158 1.51 -19.35 -9.36
C PHE A 158 2.82 -19.63 -8.64
N TYR A 159 3.72 -18.64 -8.58
CA TYR A 159 5.03 -18.82 -7.95
C TYR A 159 4.95 -18.88 -6.42
N LEU A 160 3.89 -18.35 -5.80
CA LEU A 160 3.61 -18.58 -4.38
C LEU A 160 3.20 -20.03 -4.11
N VAL A 161 2.39 -20.65 -4.96
CA VAL A 161 2.09 -22.09 -4.89
C VAL A 161 3.34 -22.91 -5.16
N GLN A 162 4.15 -22.56 -6.17
CA GLN A 162 5.40 -23.29 -6.41
C GLN A 162 6.39 -23.19 -5.23
N LEU A 163 6.38 -22.08 -4.49
CA LEU A 163 7.21 -21.91 -3.30
C LEU A 163 6.88 -22.91 -2.17
N THR A 164 5.67 -23.47 -2.14
CA THR A 164 5.33 -24.56 -1.19
C THR A 164 5.99 -25.88 -1.58
N MET A 165 6.37 -26.03 -2.86
CA MET A 165 6.95 -27.26 -3.42
C MET A 165 8.47 -27.18 -3.60
N ASN A 166 9.00 -26.07 -4.13
CA ASN A 166 10.42 -25.93 -4.47
C ASN A 166 10.91 -24.47 -4.41
N LEU A 167 12.21 -24.29 -4.22
CA LEU A 167 12.90 -23.02 -4.03
C LEU A 167 13.35 -22.30 -5.30
N HIS A 168 13.44 -23.00 -6.43
CA HIS A 168 13.85 -22.40 -7.71
C HIS A 168 12.93 -21.24 -8.17
N SER A 169 11.75 -21.11 -7.55
CA SER A 169 10.73 -20.10 -7.80
C SER A 169 10.99 -18.74 -7.13
N VAL A 170 11.90 -18.64 -6.15
CA VAL A 170 12.10 -17.41 -5.37
C VAL A 170 12.51 -16.19 -6.23
N PRO A 171 13.49 -16.28 -7.16
CA PRO A 171 13.90 -15.12 -7.94
C PRO A 171 12.76 -14.56 -8.79
N ILE A 172 11.93 -15.44 -9.37
CA ILE A 172 10.82 -15.03 -10.24
C ILE A 172 9.69 -14.41 -9.42
N LEU A 173 9.39 -14.97 -8.25
CA LEU A 173 8.44 -14.37 -7.31
C LEU A 173 8.90 -12.97 -6.87
N LEU A 174 10.20 -12.81 -6.58
CA LEU A 174 10.76 -11.52 -6.18
C LEU A 174 10.68 -10.47 -7.30
N ILE A 175 11.08 -10.85 -8.53
CA ILE A 175 10.96 -9.95 -9.69
C ILE A 175 9.48 -9.58 -9.91
N SER A 176 8.57 -10.55 -9.82
CA SER A 176 7.12 -10.29 -9.94
C SER A 176 6.61 -9.30 -8.89
N LEU A 177 7.08 -9.41 -7.64
CA LEU A 177 6.74 -8.51 -6.55
C LEU A 177 7.28 -7.09 -6.80
N ILE A 178 8.53 -6.96 -7.26
CA ILE A 178 9.11 -5.66 -7.64
C ILE A 178 8.32 -5.02 -8.79
N THR A 179 8.00 -5.81 -9.82
CA THR A 179 7.17 -5.36 -10.95
C THR A 179 5.79 -4.92 -10.47
N GLY A 180 5.18 -5.65 -9.53
CA GLY A 180 3.90 -5.30 -8.90
C GLY A 180 3.95 -3.97 -8.16
N LEU A 181 5.01 -3.70 -7.40
CA LEU A 181 5.16 -2.44 -6.66
C LEU A 181 5.32 -1.23 -7.58
N LEU A 182 6.17 -1.36 -8.60
CA LEU A 182 6.35 -0.31 -9.60
C LEU A 182 5.05 -0.06 -10.37
N TRP A 183 4.32 -1.12 -10.69
CA TRP A 183 3.02 -1.02 -11.35
C TRP A 183 1.98 -0.32 -10.47
N ILE A 184 1.84 -0.72 -9.20
CA ILE A 184 0.96 -0.07 -8.21
C ILE A 184 1.28 1.42 -8.12
N TRP A 185 2.56 1.76 -8.04
CA TRP A 185 2.98 3.16 -7.99
C TRP A 185 2.64 3.91 -9.27
N GLY A 186 2.90 3.33 -10.45
CA GLY A 186 2.55 3.95 -11.73
C GLY A 186 1.05 4.23 -11.85
N CYS A 187 0.19 3.31 -11.39
CA CYS A 187 -1.25 3.51 -11.29
C CYS A 187 -1.64 4.63 -10.32
N PHE A 188 -0.99 4.70 -9.16
CA PHE A 188 -1.24 5.77 -8.19
C PHE A 188 -0.80 7.13 -8.73
N ALA A 189 0.40 7.21 -9.30
CA ALA A 189 0.96 8.40 -9.88
C ALA A 189 0.09 8.92 -11.02
N SER A 190 -0.32 8.05 -11.95
CA SER A 190 -1.18 8.43 -13.07
C SER A 190 -2.55 8.92 -12.59
N THR A 191 -3.16 8.24 -11.62
CA THR A 191 -4.44 8.63 -11.04
C THR A 191 -4.36 9.96 -10.30
N PHE A 192 -3.29 10.19 -9.55
CA PHE A 192 -3.05 11.43 -8.82
C PHE A 192 -2.84 12.60 -9.79
N ILE A 193 -1.98 12.41 -10.80
CA ILE A 193 -1.69 13.42 -11.82
C ILE A 193 -2.95 13.75 -12.63
N TYR A 194 -3.73 12.73 -13.03
CA TYR A 194 -4.94 12.93 -13.83
C TYR A 194 -6.09 13.58 -13.05
N ASN A 195 -6.20 13.33 -11.74
CA ASN A 195 -7.27 13.88 -10.90
C ASN A 195 -6.76 14.95 -9.92
N SER A 196 -5.67 15.64 -10.27
CA SER A 196 -5.06 16.66 -9.42
C SER A 196 -5.97 17.87 -9.20
N THR A 197 -6.81 18.21 -10.19
CA THR A 197 -7.75 19.34 -10.11
C THR A 197 -9.13 18.94 -9.60
N ARG A 198 -9.73 19.85 -8.82
CA ARG A 198 -11.12 19.74 -8.34
C ARG A 198 -12.16 20.12 -9.40
N GLN A 199 -11.74 20.76 -10.49
CA GLN A 199 -12.64 21.24 -11.52
C GLN A 199 -13.23 20.07 -12.32
N ASN A 200 -14.53 20.13 -12.57
CA ASN A 200 -15.19 19.20 -13.47
C ASN A 200 -14.74 19.51 -14.91
N ARG A 201 -14.31 18.49 -15.64
CA ARG A 201 -13.92 18.57 -17.04
C ARG A 201 -15.16 18.36 -17.90
N ASN A 202 -15.42 19.29 -18.81
CA ASN A 202 -16.56 19.18 -19.71
C ASN A 202 -16.41 17.95 -20.61
N GLY A 203 -17.38 17.03 -20.53
CA GLY A 203 -17.42 15.83 -21.37
C GLY A 203 -16.55 14.65 -20.94
N ASP A 204 -15.85 14.72 -19.79
CA ASP A 204 -15.12 13.57 -19.24
C ASP A 204 -16.10 12.66 -18.46
N SER A 205 -16.64 11.66 -19.15
CA SER A 205 -17.55 10.68 -18.56
C SER A 205 -16.90 9.85 -17.44
N CYS A 206 -15.58 9.72 -17.47
CA CYS A 206 -14.78 8.87 -16.61
C CYS A 206 -14.20 9.63 -15.41
N GLN A 207 -14.52 10.92 -15.26
CA GLN A 207 -14.03 11.71 -14.15
C GLN A 207 -14.58 11.19 -12.81
N ILE A 208 -13.66 10.96 -11.88
CA ILE A 208 -13.99 10.65 -10.49
C ILE A 208 -13.95 11.94 -9.68
N HIS A 209 -14.86 12.09 -8.70
CA HIS A 209 -14.72 13.21 -7.77
C HIS A 209 -13.40 13.09 -7.02
N HIS A 210 -12.72 14.23 -6.84
CA HIS A 210 -11.38 14.29 -6.25
C HIS A 210 -11.28 13.57 -4.89
N ASN A 211 -12.34 13.62 -4.09
CA ASN A 211 -12.44 12.97 -2.77
C ASN A 211 -12.42 11.42 -2.84
N TYR A 212 -12.65 10.83 -4.01
CA TYR A 212 -12.72 9.38 -4.19
C TYR A 212 -11.58 8.82 -5.07
N THR A 213 -10.52 9.59 -5.33
CA THR A 213 -9.36 9.13 -6.11
C THR A 213 -8.72 7.85 -5.55
N THR A 214 -8.77 7.64 -4.24
CA THR A 214 -8.33 6.38 -3.59
C THR A 214 -9.17 5.17 -4.02
N PHE A 215 -10.48 5.35 -4.22
CA PHE A 215 -11.37 4.30 -4.71
C PHE A 215 -11.05 3.91 -6.15
N LEU A 216 -10.69 4.87 -7.01
CA LEU A 216 -10.24 4.57 -8.36
C LEU A 216 -8.94 3.75 -8.38
N ASN A 217 -7.98 4.12 -7.53
CA ASN A 217 -6.75 3.32 -7.36
C ASN A 217 -7.07 1.89 -6.92
N PHE A 218 -8.01 1.73 -5.98
CA PHE A 218 -8.48 0.40 -5.56
C PHE A 218 -9.09 -0.39 -6.72
N ILE A 219 -9.93 0.22 -7.56
CA ILE A 219 -10.47 -0.43 -8.77
C ILE A 219 -9.34 -0.88 -9.69
N TYR A 220 -8.30 -0.07 -9.86
CA TYR A 220 -7.15 -0.44 -10.68
C TYR A 220 -6.29 -1.54 -10.08
N PHE A 221 -6.23 -1.69 -8.75
CA PHE A 221 -5.51 -2.79 -8.10
C PHE A 221 -6.31 -4.09 -8.04
N LEU A 222 -7.62 -4.02 -8.20
CA LEU A 222 -8.50 -5.17 -8.10
C LEU A 222 -8.12 -6.31 -9.06
N PRO A 223 -7.76 -6.09 -10.35
CA PRO A 223 -7.35 -7.17 -11.24
C PRO A 223 -6.12 -7.92 -10.76
N LEU A 224 -5.12 -7.22 -10.17
CA LEU A 224 -3.95 -7.83 -9.54
C LEU A 224 -4.35 -8.73 -8.37
N LEU A 225 -5.17 -8.19 -7.45
CA LEU A 225 -5.61 -8.94 -6.27
C LEU A 225 -6.42 -10.18 -6.67
N ASN A 226 -7.31 -10.03 -7.64
CA ASN A 226 -8.17 -11.10 -8.11
C ASN A 226 -7.41 -12.25 -8.76
N SER A 227 -6.38 -11.96 -9.57
CA SER A 227 -5.56 -13.02 -10.18
C SER A 227 -4.55 -13.65 -9.23
N LEU A 228 -4.13 -12.91 -8.19
CA LEU A 228 -3.30 -13.44 -7.11
C LEU A 228 -4.05 -14.38 -6.17
N MET A 229 -5.31 -14.05 -5.84
CA MET A 229 -6.11 -14.77 -4.84
C MET A 229 -6.18 -16.29 -5.02
N PRO A 230 -6.38 -16.85 -6.23
CA PRO A 230 -6.38 -18.30 -6.43
C PRO A 230 -5.10 -18.98 -5.91
N GLY A 231 -3.95 -18.48 -6.34
CA GLY A 231 -2.66 -18.98 -5.90
C GLY A 231 -2.45 -18.78 -4.41
N PHE A 232 -2.84 -17.61 -3.89
CA PHE A 232 -2.77 -17.32 -2.46
C PHE A 232 -3.60 -18.29 -1.61
N ILE A 233 -4.86 -18.54 -1.96
CA ILE A 233 -5.75 -19.44 -1.21
C ILE A 233 -5.20 -20.87 -1.24
N SER A 234 -4.83 -21.36 -2.42
CA SER A 234 -4.27 -22.72 -2.60
C SER A 234 -2.92 -22.95 -1.91
N SER A 235 -2.15 -21.90 -1.62
CA SER A 235 -0.93 -22.01 -0.82
C SER A 235 -1.19 -22.31 0.67
N PHE A 236 -2.36 -21.94 1.20
CA PHE A 236 -2.66 -22.06 2.64
C PHE A 236 -3.78 -23.06 2.95
N ILE A 237 -4.73 -23.23 2.04
CA ILE A 237 -5.93 -24.03 2.23
C ILE A 237 -5.86 -25.26 1.34
N ASP A 238 -6.48 -26.35 1.78
CA ASP A 238 -6.54 -27.57 0.99
C ASP A 238 -7.44 -27.39 -0.23
N SER A 239 -7.03 -27.98 -1.35
CA SER A 239 -7.57 -27.75 -2.70
C SER A 239 -9.08 -27.90 -2.84
N ASN A 240 -9.72 -28.65 -1.94
CA ASN A 240 -11.15 -28.93 -1.99
C ASN A 240 -12.02 -27.69 -1.69
N TYR A 241 -11.47 -26.65 -1.04
CA TYR A 241 -12.24 -25.48 -0.64
C TYR A 241 -11.83 -24.18 -1.34
N ASP A 242 -10.77 -24.20 -2.16
CA ASP A 242 -10.17 -23.00 -2.74
C ASP A 242 -11.17 -22.18 -3.55
N SER A 243 -11.92 -22.86 -4.41
CA SER A 243 -12.88 -22.20 -5.31
C SER A 243 -14.10 -21.65 -4.56
N PHE A 244 -14.54 -22.32 -3.50
CA PHE A 244 -15.63 -21.82 -2.65
C PHE A 244 -15.19 -20.58 -1.87
N ILE A 245 -14.01 -20.61 -1.26
CA ILE A 245 -13.48 -19.47 -0.50
C ILE A 245 -13.24 -18.27 -1.42
N TYR A 246 -12.69 -18.51 -2.61
CA TYR A 246 -12.56 -17.47 -3.62
C TYR A 246 -13.92 -16.86 -3.99
N PHE A 247 -14.94 -17.69 -4.23
CA PHE A 247 -16.29 -17.22 -4.52
C PHE A 247 -16.83 -16.31 -3.40
N VAL A 248 -16.67 -16.72 -2.13
CA VAL A 248 -17.13 -15.92 -0.98
C VAL A 248 -16.39 -14.59 -0.90
N ILE A 249 -15.05 -14.58 -0.99
CA ILE A 249 -14.25 -13.35 -0.92
C ILE A 249 -14.58 -12.43 -2.10
N SER A 250 -14.63 -12.97 -3.33
CA SER A 250 -14.97 -12.24 -4.55
C SER A 250 -16.37 -11.61 -4.46
N SER A 251 -17.33 -12.35 -3.92
CA SER A 251 -18.71 -11.88 -3.73
C SER A 251 -18.79 -10.77 -2.68
N LEU A 252 -18.13 -10.94 -1.53
CA LEU A 252 -18.09 -9.91 -0.48
C LEU A 252 -17.45 -8.62 -0.97
N ILE A 253 -16.30 -8.70 -1.65
CA ILE A 253 -15.65 -7.53 -2.26
C ILE A 253 -16.60 -6.86 -3.24
N SER A 254 -17.28 -7.63 -4.09
CA SER A 254 -18.21 -7.08 -5.09
C SER A 254 -19.40 -6.37 -4.44
N ILE A 255 -20.03 -6.98 -3.43
CA ILE A 255 -21.15 -6.40 -2.68
C ILE A 255 -20.73 -5.11 -1.98
N CYS A 256 -19.59 -5.11 -1.26
CA CYS A 256 -19.07 -3.93 -0.57
C CYS A 256 -18.85 -2.76 -1.55
N ASN A 257 -18.30 -3.04 -2.73
CA ASN A 257 -18.09 -2.02 -3.75
C ASN A 257 -19.40 -1.49 -4.34
N ILE A 258 -20.38 -2.35 -4.60
CA ILE A 258 -21.71 -1.94 -5.07
C ILE A 258 -22.36 -1.00 -4.05
N VAL A 259 -22.36 -1.38 -2.77
CA VAL A 259 -22.91 -0.56 -1.68
C VAL A 259 -22.16 0.78 -1.60
N PHE A 260 -20.83 0.77 -1.69
CA PHE A 260 -20.04 1.99 -1.69
C PHE A 260 -20.39 2.92 -2.85
N ILE A 261 -20.52 2.40 -4.08
CA ILE A 261 -20.86 3.20 -5.27
C ILE A 261 -22.28 3.76 -5.17
N LEU A 262 -23.25 2.96 -4.73
CA LEU A 262 -24.63 3.40 -4.54
C LEU A 262 -24.71 4.54 -3.51
N TYR A 263 -23.93 4.45 -2.43
CA TYR A 263 -23.93 5.45 -1.36
C TYR A 263 -23.13 6.71 -1.68
N LYS A 264 -21.91 6.56 -2.22
CA LYS A 264 -20.97 7.68 -2.41
C LYS A 264 -20.97 8.29 -3.80
N ARG A 265 -21.46 7.56 -4.81
CA ARG A 265 -21.50 7.98 -6.23
C ARG A 265 -20.15 8.57 -6.68
N PRO A 266 -19.08 7.76 -6.68
CA PRO A 266 -17.73 8.29 -6.83
C PRO A 266 -17.47 9.00 -8.15
N PHE A 267 -18.16 8.61 -9.24
CA PHE A 267 -18.00 9.21 -10.56
C PHE A 267 -19.01 10.33 -10.82
N THR A 268 -18.59 11.34 -11.58
CA THR A 268 -19.44 12.49 -11.94
C THR A 268 -20.63 12.08 -12.80
N THR A 269 -20.45 11.10 -13.68
CA THR A 269 -21.53 10.59 -14.53
C THR A 269 -22.24 9.39 -13.92
N ILE A 270 -23.58 9.43 -13.97
CA ILE A 270 -24.42 8.31 -13.54
C ILE A 270 -24.09 7.05 -14.37
N GLY A 271 -23.85 7.23 -15.68
CA GLY A 271 -23.51 6.13 -16.59
C GLY A 271 -22.29 5.33 -16.13
N MET A 272 -21.21 5.99 -15.72
CA MET A 272 -19.99 5.32 -15.26
C MET A 272 -20.20 4.57 -13.94
N ASN A 273 -20.90 5.19 -12.97
CA ASN A 273 -21.27 4.49 -11.73
C ASN A 273 -22.06 3.21 -12.00
N CYS A 274 -23.00 3.25 -12.96
CA CYS A 274 -23.82 2.09 -13.33
C CYS A 274 -23.02 1.01 -14.05
N SER A 275 -22.11 1.39 -14.95
CA SER A 275 -21.20 0.44 -15.60
C SER A 275 -20.31 -0.28 -14.59
N ILE A 276 -19.85 0.41 -13.54
CA ILE A 276 -19.03 -0.21 -12.49
C ILE A 276 -19.89 -1.11 -11.57
N ILE A 277 -21.13 -0.72 -11.25
CA ILE A 277 -22.07 -1.59 -10.53
C ILE A 277 -22.35 -2.86 -11.33
N PHE A 278 -22.66 -2.74 -12.63
CA PHE A 278 -22.86 -3.87 -13.54
C PHE A 278 -21.67 -4.83 -13.48
N MET A 279 -20.46 -4.28 -13.55
CA MET A 279 -19.22 -5.02 -13.46
C MET A 279 -19.07 -5.85 -12.18
N PHE A 280 -19.30 -5.24 -11.01
CA PHE A 280 -19.19 -5.94 -9.73
C PHE A 280 -20.34 -6.95 -9.54
N LEU A 281 -21.53 -6.63 -10.03
CA LEU A 281 -22.68 -7.53 -9.93
C LEU A 281 -22.50 -8.75 -10.84
N GLY A 282 -22.00 -8.55 -12.06
CA GLY A 282 -21.72 -9.63 -13.02
C GLY A 282 -20.58 -10.54 -12.58
N ARG A 283 -19.67 -10.06 -11.73
CA ARG A 283 -18.58 -10.86 -11.18
C ARG A 283 -19.04 -12.01 -10.28
N ILE A 284 -20.10 -11.79 -9.49
CA ILE A 284 -20.64 -12.80 -8.57
C ILE A 284 -21.00 -14.10 -9.29
N PRO A 285 -21.86 -14.11 -10.33
CA PRO A 285 -22.19 -15.35 -11.02
C PRO A 285 -21.02 -15.94 -11.80
N ILE A 286 -20.13 -15.11 -12.36
CA ILE A 286 -18.92 -15.62 -13.03
C ILE A 286 -18.05 -16.40 -12.05
N SER A 287 -17.94 -15.94 -10.80
CA SER A 287 -17.20 -16.70 -9.78
C SER A 287 -17.86 -18.02 -9.35
N LEU A 288 -19.09 -18.32 -9.79
CA LEU A 288 -19.73 -19.64 -9.63
C LEU A 288 -19.39 -20.63 -10.76
N HIS A 289 -18.63 -20.21 -11.75
CA HIS A 289 -18.26 -21.04 -12.91
C HIS A 289 -17.68 -22.41 -12.51
N TRP A 290 -16.78 -22.44 -11.52
CA TRP A 290 -16.16 -23.69 -11.05
C TRP A 290 -17.20 -24.71 -10.58
N MET A 291 -18.24 -24.25 -9.87
CA MET A 291 -19.28 -25.11 -9.32
C MET A 291 -20.12 -25.71 -10.44
N ILE A 292 -20.36 -24.95 -11.51
CA ILE A 292 -21.04 -25.44 -12.72
C ILE A 292 -20.20 -26.52 -13.37
N LYS A 293 -18.90 -26.27 -13.53
CA LYS A 293 -17.97 -27.23 -14.12
C LYS A 293 -17.90 -28.54 -13.34
N GLU A 294 -17.84 -28.47 -12.00
CA GLU A 294 -17.70 -29.65 -11.15
C GLU A 294 -18.99 -30.45 -11.00
N LYS A 295 -20.13 -29.78 -10.79
CA LYS A 295 -21.43 -30.45 -10.55
C LYS A 295 -22.20 -30.81 -11.82
N TYR A 296 -21.97 -30.12 -12.92
CA TYR A 296 -22.73 -30.26 -14.16
C TYR A 296 -21.81 -30.46 -15.37
N CYS A 297 -20.83 -31.37 -15.27
CA CYS A 297 -19.85 -31.60 -16.34
C CYS A 297 -20.51 -31.94 -17.69
N ASP A 298 -21.53 -32.80 -17.68
CA ASP A 298 -22.28 -33.23 -18.88
C ASP A 298 -23.17 -32.13 -19.49
N HIS A 299 -23.45 -31.07 -18.72
CA HIS A 299 -24.31 -29.96 -19.13
C HIS A 299 -23.60 -28.60 -19.01
N TYR A 300 -22.27 -28.61 -19.08
CA TYR A 300 -21.45 -27.43 -18.88
C TYR A 300 -21.81 -26.30 -19.87
N GLU A 301 -22.13 -26.63 -21.12
CA GLU A 301 -22.59 -25.66 -22.12
C GLU A 301 -23.89 -24.95 -21.71
N PHE A 302 -24.88 -25.69 -21.19
CA PHE A 302 -26.11 -25.11 -20.66
C PHE A 302 -25.83 -24.21 -19.44
N GLY A 303 -24.89 -24.60 -18.60
CA GLY A 303 -24.42 -23.78 -17.48
C GLY A 303 -23.80 -22.46 -17.94
N LEU A 304 -23.01 -22.46 -19.01
CA LEU A 304 -22.46 -21.23 -19.62
C LEU A 304 -23.55 -20.35 -20.22
N ILE A 305 -24.54 -20.93 -20.91
CA ILE A 305 -25.70 -20.20 -21.44
C ILE A 305 -26.49 -19.56 -20.29
N PHE A 306 -26.68 -20.29 -19.19
CA PHE A 306 -27.34 -19.77 -17.99
C PHE A 306 -26.56 -18.59 -17.38
N LEU A 307 -25.24 -18.70 -17.24
CA LEU A 307 -24.39 -17.59 -16.78
C LEU A 307 -24.50 -16.37 -17.71
N PHE A 308 -24.50 -16.58 -19.02
CA PHE A 308 -24.68 -15.51 -19.99
C PHE A 308 -26.05 -14.83 -19.86
N ALA A 309 -27.13 -15.62 -19.75
CA ALA A 309 -28.47 -15.10 -19.52
C ALA A 309 -28.56 -14.31 -18.20
N LEU A 310 -27.88 -14.76 -17.15
CA LEU A 310 -27.80 -14.06 -15.88
C LEU A 310 -27.03 -12.74 -15.98
N LEU A 311 -25.95 -12.69 -16.76
CA LEU A 311 -25.23 -11.44 -17.05
C LEU A 311 -26.11 -10.45 -17.83
N VAL A 312 -26.90 -10.93 -18.79
CA VAL A 312 -27.90 -10.12 -19.49
C VAL A 312 -28.93 -9.57 -18.51
N ALA A 313 -29.49 -10.40 -17.61
CA ALA A 313 -30.43 -9.96 -16.58
C ALA A 313 -29.81 -8.91 -15.63
N ILE A 314 -28.55 -9.12 -15.23
CA ILE A 314 -27.78 -8.17 -14.41
C ILE A 314 -27.59 -6.84 -15.13
N SER A 315 -27.42 -6.83 -16.46
CA SER A 315 -27.35 -5.59 -17.24
C SER A 315 -28.65 -4.77 -17.10
N PHE A 316 -29.81 -5.42 -17.17
CA PHE A 316 -31.10 -4.77 -16.95
C PHE A 316 -31.27 -4.25 -15.52
N ILE A 317 -30.83 -5.02 -14.51
CA ILE A 317 -30.85 -4.58 -13.10
C ILE A 317 -29.98 -3.34 -12.91
N SER A 318 -28.77 -3.34 -13.48
CA SER A 318 -27.86 -2.19 -13.40
C SER A 318 -28.43 -0.93 -14.07
N ALA A 319 -29.15 -1.09 -15.19
CA ALA A 319 -29.86 0.00 -15.84
C ALA A 319 -31.04 0.51 -15.00
N GLY A 320 -31.78 -0.39 -14.34
CA GLY A 320 -32.84 -0.02 -13.39
C GLY A 320 -32.30 0.78 -12.19
N LEU A 321 -31.17 0.37 -11.63
CA LEU A 321 -30.47 1.13 -10.58
C LEU A 321 -30.01 2.51 -11.07
N ALA A 322 -29.62 2.64 -12.34
CA ALA A 322 -29.30 3.93 -12.96
C ALA A 322 -30.49 4.89 -12.93
N CYS A 323 -31.67 4.40 -13.33
CA CYS A 323 -32.91 5.18 -13.29
C CYS A 323 -33.26 5.61 -11.86
N PHE A 324 -33.09 4.72 -10.89
CA PHE A 324 -33.31 5.03 -9.48
C PHE A 324 -32.36 6.13 -8.96
N MET A 325 -31.05 6.03 -9.28
CA MET A 325 -30.07 7.05 -8.90
C MET A 325 -30.38 8.41 -9.54
N LYS A 326 -30.84 8.43 -10.79
CA LYS A 326 -31.27 9.66 -11.48
C LYS A 326 -32.46 10.32 -10.78
N LYS A 327 -33.48 9.55 -10.39
CA LYS A 327 -34.65 10.06 -9.66
C LYS A 327 -34.26 10.67 -8.30
N SER A 328 -33.33 10.03 -7.59
CA SER A 328 -32.81 10.55 -6.31
C SER A 328 -32.04 11.86 -6.46
N ASN A 329 -31.35 12.10 -7.58
CA ASN A 329 -30.68 13.39 -7.84
C ASN A 329 -31.68 14.52 -8.10
N SER A 330 -32.70 14.28 -8.92
CA SER A 330 -33.74 15.28 -9.21
C SER A 330 -34.34 15.87 -7.93
N ASN A 331 -34.64 15.01 -6.95
CA ASN A 331 -35.19 15.45 -5.67
C ASN A 331 -34.19 16.23 -4.79
N ASN A 332 -32.88 15.97 -4.92
CA ASN A 332 -31.86 16.68 -4.17
C ASN A 332 -31.51 18.03 -4.80
N ASP A 333 -31.46 18.10 -6.13
CA ASP A 333 -31.18 19.33 -6.87
C ASP A 333 -32.35 20.31 -6.72
N GLU A 334 -33.61 19.85 -6.79
CA GLU A 334 -34.79 20.68 -6.48
C GLU A 334 -34.75 21.22 -5.04
N ASN A 335 -34.32 20.42 -4.07
CA ASN A 335 -34.17 20.87 -2.69
C ASN A 335 -32.99 21.84 -2.50
N LYS A 336 -31.96 21.73 -3.32
CA LYS A 336 -30.79 22.62 -3.26
C LYS A 336 -31.08 23.96 -3.94
N GLU A 337 -31.74 23.97 -5.09
CA GLU A 337 -32.26 25.19 -5.71
C GLU A 337 -33.28 25.89 -4.82
N ASN A 338 -34.19 25.15 -4.16
CA ASN A 338 -35.10 25.74 -3.19
C ASN A 338 -34.36 26.34 -1.98
N ARG A 339 -33.30 25.70 -1.46
CA ARG A 339 -32.48 26.26 -0.37
C ARG A 339 -31.63 27.45 -0.78
N GLU A 340 -31.06 27.44 -1.98
CA GLU A 340 -30.30 28.58 -2.52
C GLU A 340 -31.24 29.75 -2.87
N SER A 341 -32.49 29.49 -3.30
CA SER A 341 -33.50 30.54 -3.50
C SER A 341 -34.01 31.16 -2.18
N ILE A 342 -34.12 30.37 -1.11
CA ILE A 342 -34.49 30.86 0.23
C ILE A 342 -33.31 31.61 0.88
N GLY A 343 -32.08 31.08 0.74
CA GLY A 343 -30.87 31.73 1.25
C GLY A 343 -30.54 33.04 0.53
N ASN A 344 -30.76 33.13 -0.78
CA ASN A 344 -30.51 34.36 -1.53
C ASN A 344 -31.52 35.48 -1.21
N ASN A 345 -32.73 35.15 -0.76
CA ASN A 345 -33.73 36.13 -0.32
C ASN A 345 -33.48 36.66 1.10
N GLU A 346 -32.85 35.88 1.99
CA GLU A 346 -32.41 36.39 3.31
C GLU A 346 -31.10 37.21 3.20
N ILE A 347 -30.21 36.87 2.27
CA ILE A 347 -28.94 37.59 2.10
C ILE A 347 -29.15 38.96 1.41
N THR A 348 -30.15 39.12 0.55
CA THR A 348 -30.47 40.45 -0.05
C THR A 348 -31.10 41.46 0.94
N MET A 349 -31.59 41.03 2.11
CA MET A 349 -32.03 41.98 3.16
C MET A 349 -30.94 42.35 4.17
N MET A 350 -29.80 41.64 4.21
CA MET A 350 -28.67 42.01 5.09
C MET A 350 -27.54 42.76 4.37
N GLU A 351 -27.51 42.78 3.04
CA GLU A 351 -26.43 43.43 2.27
C GLU A 351 -26.64 44.95 2.04
N ASN A 352 -27.78 45.53 2.47
CA ASN A 352 -28.03 46.97 2.36
C ASN A 352 -27.71 47.81 3.62
N ASP A 353 -27.35 47.19 4.75
CA ASP A 353 -27.04 47.91 6.00
C ASP A 353 -25.53 47.99 6.33
N SER A 354 -24.64 47.50 5.47
CA SER A 354 -23.18 47.47 5.77
C SER A 354 -22.30 48.40 4.90
N ILE A 355 -22.87 49.40 4.22
CA ILE A 355 -22.08 50.47 3.59
C ILE A 355 -21.86 51.61 4.59
N ILE A 356 -21.09 51.36 5.64
CA ILE A 356 -20.33 52.39 6.35
C ILE A 356 -18.88 51.97 6.30
N GLN A 357 -18.15 52.62 5.39
CA GLN A 357 -16.71 52.50 5.22
C GLN A 357 -15.99 52.92 6.49
N ASN A 358 -15.17 52.02 7.04
CA ASN A 358 -14.13 52.35 7.99
C ASN A 358 -12.78 51.98 7.34
N PRO A 359 -11.89 52.93 6.97
CA PRO A 359 -10.71 52.63 6.15
C PRO A 359 -9.57 51.93 6.90
N ASN A 360 -9.72 51.64 8.18
CA ASN A 360 -8.66 51.09 9.02
C ASN A 360 -9.20 49.87 9.78
N GLY A 361 -9.09 48.69 9.18
CA GLY A 361 -9.49 47.43 9.79
C GLY A 361 -8.60 46.31 9.30
N GLU A 362 -7.68 45.89 10.16
CA GLU A 362 -6.85 44.70 10.01
C GLU A 362 -7.70 43.50 9.59
N LEU A 363 -7.37 42.93 8.44
CA LEU A 363 -7.94 41.70 7.95
C LEU A 363 -7.44 40.55 8.84
N ASP A 364 -8.32 40.03 9.70
CA ASP A 364 -8.11 38.82 10.50
C ASP A 364 -7.87 37.60 9.60
N ASN A 365 -6.63 37.44 9.15
CA ASN A 365 -6.06 36.21 8.59
C ASN A 365 -5.76 35.18 9.70
N ALA A 366 -6.68 35.02 10.64
CA ALA A 366 -6.64 33.96 11.63
C ALA A 366 -7.39 32.75 11.08
N ASN A 367 -6.69 31.84 10.37
CA ASN A 367 -6.95 30.38 10.41
C ASN A 367 -6.11 29.49 9.45
N ALA A 368 -5.10 29.99 8.72
CA ALA A 368 -4.36 29.15 7.78
C ALA A 368 -2.99 28.61 8.25
N ASP A 369 -2.39 29.12 9.34
CA ASP A 369 -0.97 28.82 9.65
C ASP A 369 -0.66 28.12 10.98
N THR A 370 -1.65 27.51 11.64
CA THR A 370 -1.45 26.84 12.95
C THR A 370 -0.96 25.39 12.86
N ARG A 371 -0.34 24.96 11.75
CA ARG A 371 0.19 23.59 11.64
C ARG A 371 1.58 23.51 11.02
N SER A 372 2.58 23.62 11.89
CA SER A 372 3.72 22.69 11.88
C SER A 372 4.60 23.02 13.07
N PHE A 373 4.64 22.12 14.06
CA PHE A 373 5.65 22.19 15.11
C PHE A 373 7.03 22.08 14.46
N PRO A 374 7.94 23.05 14.61
CA PRO A 374 9.34 22.82 14.30
C PRO A 374 9.91 21.86 15.35
N PHE A 375 10.22 20.63 14.93
CA PHE A 375 10.81 19.59 15.77
C PHE A 375 12.31 19.88 16.02
N ASN A 376 12.65 20.88 16.83
CA ASN A 376 14.06 21.17 17.11
C ASN A 376 14.68 20.17 18.09
N TYR A 377 15.57 19.31 17.56
CA TYR A 377 16.66 18.53 18.18
C TYR A 377 16.35 17.67 19.42
N ILE A 378 17.29 16.77 19.74
CA ILE A 378 17.47 16.26 21.10
C ILE A 378 17.79 17.48 21.95
N SER A 379 16.75 18.11 22.48
CA SER A 379 16.87 19.35 23.24
C SER A 379 17.49 19.13 24.63
N PHE A 380 17.88 17.88 24.93
CA PHE A 380 18.28 17.37 26.24
C PHE A 380 17.35 17.89 27.35
N GLN A 381 16.08 18.09 27.01
CA GLN A 381 15.09 18.50 27.99
C GLN A 381 14.83 17.32 28.92
N ILE A 382 14.23 17.61 30.07
CA ILE A 382 13.92 16.57 31.06
C ILE A 382 13.09 15.42 30.45
N GLN A 383 12.23 15.70 29.47
CA GLN A 383 11.50 14.70 28.70
C GLN A 383 12.42 13.76 27.90
N ASP A 384 13.46 14.31 27.26
CA ASP A 384 14.43 13.55 26.47
C ASP A 384 15.25 12.63 27.39
N VAL A 385 15.71 13.17 28.52
CA VAL A 385 16.47 12.41 29.53
C VAL A 385 15.63 11.29 30.13
N VAL A 386 14.38 11.57 30.53
CA VAL A 386 13.46 10.56 31.05
C VAL A 386 13.18 9.47 30.01
N ASN A 387 12.99 9.84 28.74
CA ASN A 387 12.81 8.86 27.66
C ASN A 387 14.04 7.99 27.43
N ILE A 388 15.25 8.55 27.45
CA ILE A 388 16.49 7.79 27.27
C ILE A 388 16.71 6.84 28.46
N ILE A 389 16.45 7.28 29.68
CA ILE A 389 16.51 6.43 30.87
C ILE A 389 15.47 5.31 30.77
N PHE A 390 14.24 5.64 30.36
CA PHE A 390 13.18 4.64 30.17
C PHE A 390 13.58 3.59 29.12
N LEU A 391 14.15 4.03 27.99
CA LEU A 391 14.68 3.15 26.95
C LEU A 391 15.80 2.23 27.46
N ALA A 392 16.74 2.77 28.23
CA ALA A 392 17.86 2.01 28.77
C ALA A 392 17.35 0.93 29.74
N ILE A 393 16.47 1.31 30.67
CA ILE A 393 15.86 0.37 31.64
C ILE A 393 15.03 -0.68 30.90
N SER A 394 14.19 -0.29 29.94
CA SER A 394 13.32 -1.22 29.23
C SER A 394 14.10 -2.21 28.38
N THR A 395 15.13 -1.74 27.67
CA THR A 395 15.96 -2.60 26.81
C THR A 395 16.81 -3.54 27.66
N PHE A 396 17.40 -3.06 28.76
CA PHE A 396 18.13 -3.93 29.67
C PHE A 396 17.23 -5.00 30.30
N THR A 397 16.03 -4.61 30.75
CA THR A 397 15.04 -5.55 31.31
C THR A 397 14.64 -6.62 30.28
N MET A 398 14.37 -6.20 29.04
CA MET A 398 14.09 -7.11 27.92
C MET A 398 15.23 -8.10 27.68
N MET A 399 16.49 -7.63 27.60
CA MET A 399 17.65 -8.50 27.38
C MET A 399 17.88 -9.46 28.55
N LEU A 400 17.69 -8.99 29.78
CA LEU A 400 17.83 -9.83 30.98
C LEU A 400 16.79 -10.94 31.00
N PHE A 401 15.53 -10.62 30.69
CA PHE A 401 14.46 -11.61 30.66
C PHE A 401 14.57 -12.56 29.47
N ASN A 402 15.09 -12.09 28.33
CA ASN A 402 15.46 -12.95 27.21
C ASN A 402 16.54 -13.96 27.63
N ALA A 403 17.57 -13.52 28.36
CA ALA A 403 18.63 -14.42 28.83
C ALA A 403 18.09 -15.49 29.79
N PHE A 404 17.14 -15.13 30.67
CA PHE A 404 16.44 -16.12 31.51
C PHE A 404 15.56 -17.08 30.70
N ALA A 405 14.95 -16.63 29.61
CA ALA A 405 14.22 -17.51 28.70
C ALA A 405 15.18 -18.47 27.97
N ALA A 406 16.33 -17.99 27.50
CA ALA A 406 17.38 -18.76 26.84
C ALA A 406 17.84 -19.97 27.65
N GLN A 407 18.02 -19.77 28.96
CA GLN A 407 18.42 -20.82 29.89
C GLN A 407 17.34 -21.92 30.05
N ARG A 408 16.07 -21.57 29.79
CA ARG A 408 14.92 -22.46 29.98
C ARG A 408 14.39 -23.02 28.65
N VAL A 409 15.07 -22.81 27.53
CA VAL A 409 14.64 -23.31 26.22
C VAL A 409 14.55 -24.85 26.26
N PRO A 410 13.39 -25.43 25.91
CA PRO A 410 13.21 -26.87 25.88
C PRO A 410 13.84 -27.49 24.63
N GLU A 411 14.45 -28.66 24.80
CA GLU A 411 15.02 -29.47 23.71
C GLU A 411 13.95 -30.38 23.09
N VAL A 412 12.91 -29.75 22.53
CA VAL A 412 11.79 -30.43 21.86
C VAL A 412 11.65 -29.93 20.43
N PRO A 413 11.02 -30.69 19.51
CA PRO A 413 10.75 -30.21 18.16
C PRO A 413 9.91 -28.93 18.17
N ALA A 414 10.00 -28.19 17.06
CA ALA A 414 9.23 -26.97 16.87
C ALA A 414 7.73 -27.23 16.99
N LEU A 415 6.98 -26.22 17.46
CA LEU A 415 5.52 -26.26 17.48
C LEU A 415 4.96 -26.20 16.06
N PRO A 416 3.77 -26.78 15.82
CA PRO A 416 3.12 -26.70 14.52
C PRO A 416 2.81 -25.22 14.18
N ASP A 417 3.15 -24.83 12.95
CA ASP A 417 2.91 -23.49 12.42
C ASP A 417 2.50 -23.62 10.95
N LEU A 418 1.34 -23.06 10.61
CA LEU A 418 0.71 -23.22 9.30
C LEU A 418 1.67 -22.85 8.15
N ILE A 419 2.45 -21.78 8.30
CA ILE A 419 3.36 -21.34 7.24
C ILE A 419 4.58 -22.26 7.20
N HIS A 420 5.12 -22.64 8.35
CA HIS A 420 6.25 -23.57 8.40
C HIS A 420 5.90 -24.96 7.82
N ASP A 421 4.66 -25.41 8.00
CA ASP A 421 4.16 -26.70 7.53
C ASP A 421 3.87 -26.70 6.02
N LYS A 422 3.49 -25.54 5.45
CA LYS A 422 3.24 -25.41 4.00
C LYS A 422 4.48 -25.04 3.19
N PHE A 423 5.41 -24.27 3.77
CA PHE A 423 6.62 -23.79 3.09
C PHE A 423 7.88 -24.49 3.59
N HIS A 424 8.29 -25.56 2.90
CA HIS A 424 9.48 -26.36 3.24
C HIS A 424 10.81 -25.75 2.73
N VAL A 425 10.95 -24.44 2.91
CA VAL A 425 12.03 -23.64 2.32
C VAL A 425 13.20 -23.42 3.28
N ALA A 426 12.96 -23.55 4.58
CA ALA A 426 13.93 -23.18 5.62
C ALA A 426 15.26 -23.92 5.50
N ASN A 427 15.26 -25.24 5.22
CA ASN A 427 16.52 -26.01 5.12
C ASN A 427 17.47 -25.44 4.07
N ALA A 428 16.97 -25.15 2.88
CA ALA A 428 17.82 -24.68 1.80
C ALA A 428 18.18 -23.19 1.94
N LEU A 429 17.36 -22.36 2.61
CA LEU A 429 17.80 -21.02 3.03
C LEU A 429 18.92 -21.08 4.07
N ARG A 430 18.88 -22.05 4.99
CA ARG A 430 19.83 -22.15 6.11
C ARG A 430 21.14 -22.84 5.77
N LEU A 431 21.13 -23.70 4.74
CA LEU A 431 22.34 -24.37 4.23
C LEU A 431 23.19 -23.49 3.31
N ASP A 432 22.63 -22.38 2.82
CA ASP A 432 23.38 -21.44 1.99
C ASP A 432 24.57 -20.86 2.76
N SER A 433 25.72 -20.72 2.10
CA SER A 433 26.95 -20.22 2.73
C SER A 433 26.85 -18.76 3.20
N SER A 434 25.89 -18.00 2.67
CA SER A 434 25.56 -16.65 3.12
C SER A 434 24.65 -16.61 4.35
N TYR A 435 24.11 -17.75 4.78
CA TYR A 435 23.22 -17.83 5.92
C TYR A 435 23.93 -17.41 7.22
N GLY A 436 23.40 -16.38 7.88
CA GLY A 436 23.96 -15.79 9.10
C GLY A 436 24.67 -14.45 8.87
N SER A 437 25.38 -14.28 7.74
CA SER A 437 26.05 -13.00 7.42
C SER A 437 25.13 -12.01 6.69
N PHE A 438 24.29 -12.49 5.78
CA PHE A 438 23.39 -11.66 4.96
C PHE A 438 21.92 -12.07 5.10
N GLN A 439 21.41 -12.15 6.33
CA GLN A 439 19.98 -12.32 6.54
C GLN A 439 19.21 -11.09 6.05
N PHE A 440 18.19 -11.30 5.23
CA PHE A 440 17.40 -10.20 4.65
C PHE A 440 16.75 -9.31 5.72
N SER A 441 16.35 -9.88 6.86
CA SER A 441 15.87 -9.14 8.03
C SER A 441 16.90 -8.13 8.54
N ASN A 442 18.18 -8.52 8.61
CA ASN A 442 19.26 -7.66 9.09
C ASN A 442 19.55 -6.55 8.09
N ILE A 443 19.51 -6.87 6.78
CA ILE A 443 19.60 -5.87 5.72
C ILE A 443 18.47 -4.85 5.85
N ALA A 444 17.23 -5.29 6.04
CA ALA A 444 16.09 -4.40 6.23
C ALA A 444 16.22 -3.50 7.47
N VAL A 445 16.66 -4.05 8.61
CA VAL A 445 16.98 -3.28 9.83
C VAL A 445 18.05 -2.23 9.54
N MET A 446 19.14 -2.60 8.87
CA MET A 446 20.24 -1.70 8.53
C MET A 446 19.78 -0.59 7.58
N THR A 447 19.07 -0.94 6.50
CA THR A 447 18.52 0.02 5.53
C THR A 447 17.61 1.03 6.23
N LEU A 448 16.66 0.58 7.04
CA LEU A 448 15.74 1.48 7.77
C LEU A 448 16.47 2.34 8.80
N SER A 449 17.49 1.79 9.47
CA SER A 449 18.32 2.55 10.41
C SER A 449 19.10 3.67 9.71
N ILE A 450 19.71 3.38 8.55
CA ILE A 450 20.38 4.38 7.72
C ILE A 450 19.37 5.43 7.26
N MET A 451 18.17 5.03 6.80
CA MET A 451 17.13 5.98 6.40
C MET A 451 16.71 6.89 7.56
N ILE A 452 16.51 6.36 8.77
CA ILE A 452 16.22 7.15 9.96
C ILE A 452 17.31 8.18 10.20
N ILE A 453 18.58 7.78 10.16
CA ILE A 453 19.72 8.68 10.36
C ILE A 453 19.75 9.76 9.27
N CYS A 454 19.59 9.38 7.99
CA CYS A 454 19.57 10.32 6.88
C CYS A 454 18.42 11.34 7.01
N PHE A 455 17.19 10.89 7.32
CA PHE A 455 16.05 11.79 7.51
C PHE A 455 16.19 12.65 8.76
N PHE A 456 16.75 12.10 9.84
CA PHE A 456 17.06 12.85 11.05
C PHE A 456 18.07 13.98 10.77
N LEU A 457 19.11 13.72 9.98
CA LEU A 457 20.12 14.72 9.60
C LEU A 457 19.59 15.74 8.58
N ALA A 458 18.82 15.30 7.58
CA ALA A 458 18.31 16.16 6.52
C ALA A 458 17.11 17.03 6.95
N TYR A 459 16.23 16.48 7.78
CA TYR A 459 15.00 17.12 8.23
C TYR A 459 14.82 16.99 9.76
N PRO A 460 15.79 17.45 10.57
CA PRO A 460 15.73 17.31 12.03
C PRO A 460 14.43 17.90 12.60
N ARG A 461 14.01 19.03 11.99
CA ARG A 461 12.78 19.76 12.32
C ARG A 461 11.48 19.06 12.01
N MET A 462 11.47 17.89 11.38
CA MET A 462 10.23 17.14 11.16
C MET A 462 10.18 15.85 11.99
N PHE A 463 11.32 15.47 12.61
CA PHE A 463 11.54 14.18 13.24
C PHE A 463 11.01 14.09 14.67
N ASN A 464 10.04 13.19 14.91
CA ASN A 464 9.51 12.94 16.25
C ASN A 464 10.25 11.81 16.97
N PHE A 465 11.47 12.09 17.43
CA PHE A 465 12.31 11.12 18.12
C PHE A 465 11.71 10.62 19.44
N ARG A 466 11.05 11.50 20.20
CA ARG A 466 10.42 11.16 21.49
C ARG A 466 9.37 10.07 21.32
N LYS A 467 8.52 10.19 20.29
CA LYS A 467 7.50 9.19 19.96
C LYS A 467 8.11 7.83 19.65
N MET A 468 9.13 7.79 18.79
CA MET A 468 9.79 6.53 18.41
C MET A 468 10.40 5.84 19.63
N ILE A 469 11.19 6.54 20.45
CA ILE A 469 11.81 5.98 21.65
C ILE A 469 10.75 5.48 22.63
N PHE A 470 9.75 6.31 22.92
CA PHE A 470 8.74 5.99 23.91
C PHE A 470 7.97 4.72 23.54
N ILE A 471 7.55 4.60 22.28
CA ILE A 471 6.86 3.41 21.77
C ILE A 471 7.78 2.18 21.84
N TYR A 472 9.04 2.29 21.40
CA TYR A 472 9.99 1.18 21.47
C TYR A 472 10.23 0.71 22.92
N SER A 473 10.28 1.65 23.87
CA SER A 473 10.51 1.35 25.29
C SER A 473 9.34 0.56 25.89
N ILE A 474 8.09 0.92 25.58
CA ILE A 474 6.91 0.15 25.97
C ILE A 474 6.95 -1.25 25.35
N LEU A 475 7.25 -1.34 24.06
CA LEU A 475 7.34 -2.61 23.34
C LEU A 475 8.40 -3.55 23.95
N ALA A 476 9.56 -3.01 24.34
CA ALA A 476 10.61 -3.76 25.02
C ALA A 476 10.12 -4.34 26.35
N ILE A 477 9.31 -3.60 27.13
CA ILE A 477 8.70 -4.11 28.37
C ILE A 477 7.66 -5.21 28.08
N VAL A 478 6.77 -5.00 27.09
CA VAL A 478 5.76 -6.00 26.70
C VAL A 478 6.44 -7.32 26.32
N ARG A 479 7.53 -7.24 25.57
CA ARG A 479 8.34 -8.39 25.17
C ARG A 479 9.15 -9.00 26.32
N ALA A 480 9.65 -8.19 27.25
CA ALA A 480 10.25 -8.72 28.48
C ALA A 480 9.25 -9.59 29.23
N PHE A 481 7.99 -9.13 29.35
CA PHE A 481 6.94 -9.88 30.03
C PHE A 481 6.58 -11.18 29.31
N SER A 482 6.58 -11.21 27.97
CA SER A 482 6.33 -12.46 27.23
C SER A 482 7.40 -13.52 27.52
N PHE A 483 8.68 -13.13 27.56
CA PHE A 483 9.79 -14.03 27.93
C PHE A 483 9.70 -14.57 29.37
N LEU A 484 9.19 -13.74 30.29
CA LEU A 484 9.03 -14.14 31.68
C LEU A 484 7.95 -15.22 31.81
N VAL A 485 6.81 -15.02 31.15
CA VAL A 485 5.62 -15.87 31.29
C VAL A 485 5.72 -17.17 30.49
N THR A 486 6.38 -17.16 29.33
CA THR A 486 6.40 -18.34 28.45
C THR A 486 7.71 -18.47 27.71
N THR A 487 8.19 -19.70 27.57
CA THR A 487 9.36 -20.06 26.78
C THR A 487 8.95 -21.15 25.79
N LEU A 488 9.24 -20.95 24.51
CA LEU A 488 8.88 -21.88 23.42
C LEU A 488 10.12 -22.63 22.91
N PRO A 489 9.96 -23.79 22.25
CA PRO A 489 11.03 -24.39 21.48
C PRO A 489 11.34 -23.55 20.23
N PRO A 490 12.59 -23.53 19.76
CA PRO A 490 12.97 -22.73 18.60
C PRO A 490 12.27 -23.25 17.32
N PRO A 491 11.72 -22.37 16.46
CA PRO A 491 11.04 -22.76 15.23
C PRO A 491 11.97 -23.45 14.23
N CYS A 492 13.29 -23.21 14.33
CA CYS A 492 14.29 -23.92 13.55
C CYS A 492 14.67 -25.31 14.09
N ALA A 493 14.08 -25.79 15.19
CA ALA A 493 14.34 -27.13 15.69
C ALA A 493 14.04 -28.18 14.61
N GLY A 494 15.02 -29.04 14.32
CA GLY A 494 14.94 -30.05 13.26
C GLY A 494 15.36 -29.57 11.87
N VAL A 495 15.87 -28.34 11.75
CA VAL A 495 16.35 -27.72 10.49
C VAL A 495 17.85 -27.46 10.60
N ALA A 496 18.57 -27.49 9.48
CA ALA A 496 20.02 -27.26 9.44
C ALA A 496 20.43 -25.91 10.06
N ASN A 497 21.65 -25.85 10.62
CA ASN A 497 22.27 -24.64 11.18
C ASN A 497 21.38 -23.90 12.20
N CYS A 498 20.69 -24.61 13.08
CA CYS A 498 19.88 -24.03 14.16
C CYS A 498 20.69 -23.97 15.47
N PRO A 499 21.32 -22.82 15.82
CA PRO A 499 22.18 -22.72 16.99
C PRO A 499 21.41 -22.96 18.31
N CYS A 500 20.13 -22.59 18.35
CA CYS A 500 19.28 -22.74 19.53
C CYS A 500 18.71 -24.17 19.70
N ALA A 501 19.02 -25.09 18.79
CA ALA A 501 18.70 -26.51 18.94
C ALA A 501 19.95 -27.38 19.18
N ASP A 502 21.16 -26.78 19.19
CA ASP A 502 22.39 -27.49 19.51
C ASP A 502 22.53 -27.67 21.03
N SER A 503 22.61 -28.93 21.47
CA SER A 503 22.74 -29.29 22.89
C SER A 503 23.96 -28.65 23.56
N ASN A 504 25.08 -28.47 22.83
CA ASN A 504 26.30 -27.88 23.39
C ASN A 504 26.11 -26.38 23.66
N VAL A 505 25.45 -25.68 22.73
CA VAL A 505 25.12 -24.25 22.87
C VAL A 505 24.14 -24.05 24.02
N LEU A 506 23.08 -24.85 24.09
CA LEU A 506 22.09 -24.77 25.16
C LEU A 506 22.70 -25.06 26.54
N LYS A 507 23.62 -26.03 26.63
CA LYS A 507 24.36 -26.29 27.86
C LYS A 507 25.20 -25.09 28.27
N SER A 508 25.92 -24.46 27.34
CA SER A 508 26.70 -23.25 27.61
C SER A 508 25.81 -22.08 28.09
N LEU A 509 24.63 -21.91 27.52
CA LEU A 509 23.67 -20.89 27.96
C LEU A 509 23.15 -21.16 29.38
N ARG A 510 22.86 -22.43 29.72
CA ARG A 510 22.35 -22.85 31.04
C ARG A 510 23.36 -22.67 32.17
N GLU A 511 24.65 -22.88 31.88
CA GLU A 511 25.72 -22.79 32.88
C GLU A 511 26.18 -21.35 33.14
N GLU A 512 26.01 -20.44 32.16
CA GLU A 512 26.43 -19.04 32.25
C GLU A 512 25.43 -18.19 33.05
N LYS A 513 25.89 -17.08 33.65
CA LYS A 513 24.99 -16.15 34.37
C LYS A 513 24.16 -15.32 33.37
N ALA A 514 22.85 -15.24 33.58
CA ALA A 514 21.93 -14.49 32.71
C ALA A 514 22.35 -13.02 32.48
N ILE A 515 22.91 -12.35 33.50
CA ILE A 515 23.39 -10.96 33.37
C ILE A 515 24.57 -10.85 32.38
N VAL A 516 25.45 -11.86 32.33
CA VAL A 516 26.59 -11.90 31.40
C VAL A 516 26.11 -12.13 29.98
N ILE A 517 25.13 -13.02 29.80
CA ILE A 517 24.48 -13.24 28.50
C ILE A 517 23.77 -11.96 28.04
N ALA A 518 22.98 -11.34 28.92
CA ALA A 518 22.22 -10.13 28.61
C ALA A 518 23.13 -8.94 28.27
N SER A 519 24.26 -8.77 28.97
CA SER A 519 25.23 -7.73 28.63
C SER A 519 25.94 -8.03 27.32
N ALA A 520 26.26 -9.29 27.04
CA ALA A 520 26.83 -9.70 25.76
C ALA A 520 25.88 -9.39 24.58
N TRP A 521 24.57 -9.61 24.73
CA TRP A 521 23.58 -9.26 23.70
C TRP A 521 23.36 -7.76 23.56
N LEU A 522 23.28 -7.03 24.68
CA LEU A 522 23.08 -5.58 24.67
C LEU A 522 24.25 -4.82 24.00
N PHE A 523 25.48 -5.25 24.25
CA PHE A 523 26.69 -4.56 23.78
C PHE A 523 27.38 -5.24 22.60
N GLY A 524 27.00 -6.47 22.24
CA GLY A 524 27.71 -7.29 21.26
C GLY A 524 27.52 -6.88 19.79
N LEU A 525 26.88 -5.74 19.52
CA LEU A 525 26.73 -5.13 18.18
C LEU A 525 26.34 -6.14 17.08
N GLY A 526 25.50 -7.15 17.40
CA GLY A 526 24.90 -8.14 16.49
C GLY A 526 25.86 -9.10 15.76
N MET A 527 27.09 -8.68 15.45
CA MET A 527 28.07 -9.43 14.66
C MET A 527 29.15 -10.12 15.50
N PHE A 528 29.25 -9.78 16.79
CA PHE A 528 30.26 -10.32 17.72
C PHE A 528 29.63 -10.99 18.93
N LEU A 529 28.44 -11.57 18.75
CA LEU A 529 27.75 -12.27 19.83
C LEU A 529 28.52 -13.55 20.19
N LYS A 530 29.06 -13.59 21.42
CA LYS A 530 29.67 -14.80 21.99
C LYS A 530 28.63 -15.93 22.17
N TYR A 531 27.39 -15.54 22.44
CA TYR A 531 26.26 -16.46 22.64
C TYR A 531 25.17 -16.16 21.60
N PRO A 532 24.64 -17.17 20.88
CA PRO A 532 23.51 -16.93 19.99
C PRO A 532 22.29 -16.48 20.79
N GLU A 533 21.51 -15.55 20.22
CA GLU A 533 20.26 -15.07 20.81
C GLU A 533 19.19 -16.17 20.74
N CYS A 534 19.04 -16.91 21.83
CA CYS A 534 18.06 -17.97 22.01
C CYS A 534 17.04 -17.58 23.08
N GLY A 535 15.82 -18.12 23.03
CA GLY A 535 14.74 -17.79 23.96
C GLY A 535 13.79 -16.68 23.48
N ASP A 536 14.17 -16.00 22.39
CA ASP A 536 13.41 -14.92 21.78
C ASP A 536 12.30 -15.42 20.84
N LEU A 537 11.25 -16.00 21.41
CA LEU A 537 10.27 -16.76 20.61
C LEU A 537 8.82 -16.35 20.87
N ILE A 538 8.60 -15.19 21.49
CA ILE A 538 7.27 -14.59 21.64
C ILE A 538 7.40 -13.07 21.44
N ILE A 539 6.88 -12.58 20.32
CA ILE A 539 7.05 -11.23 19.75
C ILE A 539 8.43 -11.03 19.11
N SER A 540 8.47 -11.02 17.77
CA SER A 540 9.69 -10.84 16.99
C SER A 540 10.26 -9.41 17.11
N GLY A 541 11.49 -9.30 17.59
CA GLY A 541 12.20 -8.03 17.75
C GLY A 541 12.58 -7.38 16.43
N HIS A 542 13.01 -8.19 15.47
CA HIS A 542 13.29 -7.73 14.11
C HIS A 542 12.04 -7.10 13.50
N THR A 543 10.91 -7.80 13.55
CA THR A 543 9.64 -7.30 13.01
C THR A 543 9.19 -6.03 13.73
N MET A 544 9.28 -6.03 15.05
CA MET A 544 8.92 -4.90 15.90
C MET A 544 9.72 -3.63 15.56
N PHE A 545 11.05 -3.75 15.46
CA PHE A 545 11.92 -2.65 15.10
C PHE A 545 11.68 -2.20 13.65
N ILE A 546 11.66 -3.14 12.69
CA ILE A 546 11.44 -2.86 11.27
C ILE A 546 10.13 -2.09 11.08
N TRP A 547 9.04 -2.53 11.71
CA TRP A 547 7.74 -1.87 11.59
C TRP A 547 7.74 -0.46 12.19
N LEU A 548 8.25 -0.31 13.42
CA LEU A 548 8.32 0.99 14.08
C LEU A 548 9.23 1.98 13.32
N ALA A 549 10.37 1.50 12.83
CA ALA A 549 11.29 2.27 12.01
C ALA A 549 10.62 2.72 10.70
N ALA A 550 9.94 1.81 10.02
CA ALA A 550 9.18 2.11 8.82
C ALA A 550 8.09 3.15 9.06
N ARG A 551 7.30 3.04 10.15
CA ARG A 551 6.29 4.06 10.50
C ARG A 551 6.91 5.42 10.78
N THR A 552 8.07 5.44 11.44
CA THR A 552 8.82 6.67 11.72
C THR A 552 9.28 7.33 10.42
N VAL A 553 9.88 6.57 9.50
CA VAL A 553 10.33 7.07 8.19
C VAL A 553 9.14 7.52 7.34
N MET A 554 8.07 6.72 7.26
CA MET A 554 6.87 7.09 6.50
C MET A 554 6.22 8.36 7.04
N ASP A 555 6.14 8.55 8.37
CA ASP A 555 5.66 9.80 8.97
C ASP A 555 6.51 11.01 8.54
N MET A 556 7.83 10.85 8.41
CA MET A 556 8.70 11.90 7.85
C MET A 556 8.40 12.16 6.39
N VAL A 557 8.44 11.12 5.56
CA VAL A 557 8.19 11.20 4.12
C VAL A 557 6.84 11.85 3.85
N THR A 558 5.82 11.59 4.66
CA THR A 558 4.50 12.20 4.48
C THR A 558 4.45 13.70 4.72
N LYS A 559 5.39 14.23 5.51
CA LYS A 559 5.49 15.66 5.84
C LYS A 559 6.51 16.41 4.98
N THR A 560 7.46 15.71 4.37
CA THR A 560 8.57 16.33 3.62
C THR A 560 8.51 16.11 2.11
N ILE A 561 7.92 15.00 1.66
CA ILE A 561 7.89 14.62 0.25
C ILE A 561 6.46 14.78 -0.30
N PRO A 562 6.25 15.51 -1.41
CA PRO A 562 4.94 15.64 -2.02
C PRO A 562 4.54 14.37 -2.81
N ASN A 563 3.24 14.28 -3.10
CA ASN A 563 2.74 13.25 -4.02
C ASN A 563 3.18 13.54 -5.47
N PRO A 564 3.35 12.50 -6.32
CA PRO A 564 3.13 11.08 -6.06
C PRO A 564 4.38 10.34 -5.54
N LEU A 565 5.53 11.01 -5.43
CA LEU A 565 6.79 10.39 -5.01
C LEU A 565 6.71 9.85 -3.58
N ARG A 566 6.00 10.55 -2.69
CA ARG A 566 5.64 10.07 -1.35
C ARG A 566 5.12 8.64 -1.35
N CYS A 567 4.19 8.34 -2.25
CA CYS A 567 3.55 7.03 -2.32
C CYS A 567 4.50 5.94 -2.83
N LEU A 568 5.46 6.28 -3.72
CA LEU A 568 6.51 5.33 -4.12
C LEU A 568 7.36 4.95 -2.92
N ILE A 569 7.88 5.97 -2.22
CA ILE A 569 8.81 5.77 -1.12
C ILE A 569 8.12 4.98 0.00
N CYS A 570 6.92 5.39 0.41
CA CYS A 570 6.15 4.66 1.42
C CYS A 570 5.79 3.24 0.96
N GLY A 571 5.43 3.05 -0.31
CA GLY A 571 5.15 1.73 -0.89
C GLY A 571 6.37 0.81 -0.89
N SER A 572 7.54 1.32 -1.27
CA SER A 572 8.82 0.59 -1.25
C SER A 572 9.26 0.24 0.17
N ILE A 573 9.07 1.16 1.13
CA ILE A 573 9.32 0.87 2.56
C ILE A 573 8.40 -0.24 3.04
N LEU A 574 7.10 -0.16 2.74
CA LEU A 574 6.13 -1.19 3.15
C LEU A 574 6.46 -2.55 2.51
N ALA A 575 6.87 -2.56 1.25
CA ALA A 575 7.33 -3.77 0.57
C ALA A 575 8.56 -4.39 1.22
N LEU A 576 9.56 -3.58 1.55
CA LEU A 576 10.76 -4.02 2.27
C LEU A 576 10.37 -4.68 3.60
N VAL A 577 9.49 -4.03 4.35
CA VAL A 577 9.00 -4.51 5.64
C VAL A 577 8.25 -5.84 5.50
N ILE A 578 7.29 -5.94 4.58
CA ILE A 578 6.53 -7.17 4.35
C ILE A 578 7.45 -8.30 3.88
N THR A 579 8.38 -8.02 2.97
CA THR A 579 9.36 -9.01 2.49
C THR A 579 10.24 -9.50 3.64
N ALA A 580 10.66 -8.62 4.54
CA ALA A 580 11.44 -8.98 5.70
C ALA A 580 10.64 -9.84 6.70
N MET A 581 9.37 -9.51 6.93
CA MET A 581 8.47 -10.32 7.75
C MET A 581 8.28 -11.72 7.16
N VAL A 582 8.01 -11.83 5.86
CA VAL A 582 7.89 -13.12 5.17
C VAL A 582 9.18 -13.91 5.29
N TYR A 583 10.34 -13.27 5.03
CA TYR A 583 11.65 -13.91 5.17
C TYR A 583 11.89 -14.48 6.57
N ILE A 584 11.55 -13.72 7.63
CA ILE A 584 11.70 -14.17 9.02
C ILE A 584 10.90 -15.45 9.28
N ILE A 585 9.69 -15.55 8.73
CA ILE A 585 8.83 -16.72 8.89
C ILE A 585 9.39 -17.90 8.08
N ILE A 586 9.63 -17.73 6.77
CA ILE A 586 10.04 -18.85 5.90
C ILE A 586 11.45 -19.38 6.22
N SER A 587 12.32 -18.56 6.82
CA SER A 587 13.63 -18.99 7.34
C SER A 587 13.56 -19.70 8.69
N ARG A 588 12.35 -19.78 9.28
CA ARG A 588 12.06 -20.33 10.61
C ARG A 588 12.87 -19.65 11.71
N ASN A 589 13.12 -18.34 11.58
CA ASN A 589 13.76 -17.55 12.62
C ASN A 589 12.78 -17.23 13.76
N HIS A 590 11.49 -17.04 13.43
CA HIS A 590 10.41 -16.86 14.39
C HIS A 590 9.16 -17.61 13.94
N TYR A 591 8.23 -17.89 14.86
CA TYR A 591 6.90 -18.38 14.48
C TYR A 591 6.09 -17.27 13.80
N THR A 592 5.12 -17.66 12.97
CA THR A 592 4.21 -16.72 12.31
C THR A 592 3.50 -15.82 13.31
N ILE A 593 3.11 -16.38 14.46
CA ILE A 593 2.44 -15.64 15.53
C ILE A 593 3.34 -14.56 16.16
N ASP A 594 4.65 -14.81 16.25
CA ASP A 594 5.61 -13.85 16.81
C ASP A 594 5.78 -12.65 15.89
N VAL A 595 5.82 -12.90 14.59
CA VAL A 595 5.88 -11.87 13.55
C VAL A 595 4.57 -11.09 13.51
N TRP A 596 3.42 -11.76 13.68
CA TRP A 596 2.12 -11.09 13.78
C TRP A 596 2.04 -10.14 14.98
N PHE A 597 2.41 -10.60 16.19
CA PHE A 597 2.45 -9.71 17.35
C PHE A 597 3.52 -8.63 17.25
N GLY A 598 4.66 -8.96 16.64
CA GLY A 598 5.72 -8.01 16.32
C GLY A 598 5.25 -6.89 15.39
N PHE A 599 4.22 -7.10 14.56
CA PHE A 599 3.57 -6.07 13.77
C PHE A 599 2.43 -5.36 14.53
N LEU A 600 1.55 -6.15 15.16
CA LEU A 600 0.31 -5.66 15.76
C LEU A 600 0.54 -4.71 16.92
N PHE A 601 1.47 -5.02 17.84
CA PHE A 601 1.73 -4.17 19.01
C PHE A 601 2.32 -2.82 18.61
N PRO A 602 3.38 -2.73 17.77
CA PRO A 602 3.87 -1.44 17.31
C PRO A 602 2.82 -0.62 16.58
N GLU A 603 2.02 -1.22 15.70
CA GLU A 603 0.98 -0.49 14.98
C GLU A 603 -0.10 0.05 15.92
N THR A 604 -0.55 -0.77 16.87
CA THR A 604 -1.55 -0.37 17.87
C THR A 604 -1.03 0.79 18.73
N LEU A 605 0.21 0.67 19.25
CA LEU A 605 0.83 1.73 20.06
C LEU A 605 1.10 2.99 19.23
N TRP A 606 1.46 2.85 17.95
CA TRP A 606 1.65 3.98 17.05
C TRP A 606 0.35 4.74 16.82
N ILE A 607 -0.75 4.05 16.54
CA ILE A 607 -2.08 4.66 16.36
C ILE A 607 -2.53 5.31 17.67
N LEU A 608 -2.44 4.59 18.79
CA LEU A 608 -2.82 5.10 20.11
C LEU A 608 -2.05 6.38 20.44
N TYR A 609 -0.72 6.36 20.32
CA TYR A 609 0.11 7.55 20.54
C TYR A 609 -0.30 8.69 19.62
N SER A 610 -0.54 8.42 18.32
CA SER A 610 -0.91 9.45 17.34
C SER A 610 -2.24 10.11 17.70
N THR A 611 -3.25 9.34 18.11
CA THR A 611 -4.56 9.85 18.55
C THR A 611 -4.44 10.70 19.82
N LEU A 612 -3.64 10.23 20.79
CA LEU A 612 -3.38 10.99 22.01
C LEU A 612 -2.57 12.25 21.74
N GLN A 613 -1.65 12.22 20.78
CA GLN A 613 -0.86 13.38 20.37
C GLN A 613 -1.75 14.48 19.77
N VAL A 614 -2.72 14.12 18.92
CA VAL A 614 -3.71 15.07 18.40
C VAL A 614 -4.54 15.66 19.53
N THR A 615 -5.02 14.83 20.46
CA THR A 615 -5.79 15.30 21.63
C THR A 615 -4.96 16.23 22.51
N ALA A 616 -3.70 15.87 22.76
CA ALA A 616 -2.76 16.64 23.57
C ALA A 616 -2.39 18.00 22.96
N SER A 617 -2.57 18.19 21.64
CA SER A 617 -2.32 19.47 20.97
C SER A 617 -3.40 20.53 21.24
N TYR A 618 -4.60 20.11 21.67
CA TYR A 618 -5.64 21.04 22.12
C TYR A 618 -5.30 21.61 23.51
N PRO A 619 -5.81 22.81 23.84
CA PRO A 619 -5.66 23.40 25.16
C PRO A 619 -6.03 22.41 26.29
N PRO A 620 -5.33 22.45 27.43
CA PRO A 620 -5.58 21.52 28.51
C PRO A 620 -7.03 21.63 29.03
N SER A 621 -7.72 20.49 29.07
CA SER A 621 -9.05 20.35 29.65
C SER A 621 -8.97 19.60 30.98
N ILE A 622 -9.90 19.88 31.89
CA ILE A 622 -10.05 19.13 33.16
C ILE A 622 -10.35 17.65 32.86
N GLU A 623 -11.09 17.39 31.78
CA GLU A 623 -11.51 16.06 31.32
C GLU A 623 -10.37 15.25 30.66
N ASP A 624 -9.18 15.84 30.49
CA ASP A 624 -8.07 15.13 29.86
C ASP A 624 -7.65 13.91 30.68
N SER A 625 -7.60 12.76 30.00
CA SER A 625 -7.10 11.51 30.58
C SER A 625 -5.65 11.66 31.07
N VAL A 626 -5.25 10.83 32.04
CA VAL A 626 -3.86 10.77 32.53
C VAL A 626 -2.88 10.53 31.39
N LEU A 627 -3.27 9.70 30.43
CA LEU A 627 -2.44 9.38 29.27
C LEU A 627 -2.30 10.58 28.32
N THR A 628 -3.37 11.35 28.09
CA THR A 628 -3.31 12.60 27.33
C THR A 628 -2.39 13.62 28.01
N LYS A 629 -2.49 13.75 29.35
CA LYS A 629 -1.61 14.63 30.15
C LYS A 629 -0.15 14.21 30.05
N LEU A 630 0.13 12.90 30.09
CA LEU A 630 1.47 12.35 29.89
C LEU A 630 2.00 12.68 28.50
N ILE A 631 1.24 12.36 27.43
CA ILE A 631 1.66 12.66 26.05
C ILE A 631 1.85 14.16 25.84
N ARG A 632 1.01 15.02 26.42
CA ARG A 632 1.21 16.47 26.39
C ARG A 632 2.50 16.90 27.07
N TRP A 633 2.83 16.32 28.22
CA TRP A 633 4.11 16.59 28.89
C TRP A 633 5.30 16.10 28.06
N MET A 634 5.21 14.90 27.47
CA MET A 634 6.21 14.30 26.58
C MET A 634 6.46 15.17 25.35
N GLU A 635 5.40 15.67 24.73
CA GLU A 635 5.46 16.49 23.51
C GLU A 635 5.62 17.99 23.80
N LYS A 636 5.73 18.40 25.08
CA LYS A 636 5.98 19.80 25.44
C LYS A 636 7.34 20.21 24.87
N ARG A 637 7.33 21.16 23.93
CA ARG A 637 8.52 21.73 23.30
C ARG A 637 8.63 23.20 23.70
N LYS A 638 9.83 23.68 24.01
CA LYS A 638 10.09 25.13 24.00
C LYS A 638 10.00 25.59 22.55
N TYR A 639 9.07 26.49 22.24
CA TYR A 639 8.95 27.12 20.93
C TYR A 639 10.34 27.61 20.46
N PRO A 640 10.78 27.37 19.23
CA PRO A 640 11.74 28.28 18.65
C PRO A 640 11.03 29.61 18.45
N LEU A 641 11.63 30.66 19.02
CA LEU A 641 11.33 32.04 18.68
C LEU A 641 11.61 32.24 17.18
N VAL A 642 10.62 31.96 16.33
CA VAL A 642 10.57 32.50 14.97
C VAL A 642 9.20 33.13 14.79
N LYS A 643 8.96 34.21 15.53
CA LYS A 643 7.87 35.16 15.28
C LYS A 643 8.39 36.55 14.93
N SER A 644 9.70 36.73 14.76
CA SER A 644 10.33 38.05 14.65
C SER A 644 11.14 38.33 13.38
N ILE A 645 11.20 37.42 12.39
CA ILE A 645 12.01 37.66 11.17
C ILE A 645 11.15 37.76 9.88
N LEU A 646 9.89 37.34 9.89
CA LEU A 646 8.98 37.52 8.74
C LEU A 646 8.17 38.82 8.77
N ARG A 647 8.59 39.81 9.58
CA ARG A 647 7.88 41.10 9.71
C ARG A 647 8.66 42.30 9.14
N THR A 648 9.74 42.09 8.40
CA THR A 648 10.61 43.21 7.96
C THR A 648 10.95 43.30 6.47
N ASP A 649 10.33 42.52 5.58
CA ASP A 649 10.56 42.68 4.13
C ASP A 649 9.25 42.75 3.32
N THR A 650 8.34 43.63 3.74
CA THR A 650 7.31 44.22 2.86
C THR A 650 7.32 45.74 3.02
N ILE A 651 8.15 46.38 2.18
CA ILE A 651 7.87 47.68 1.55
C ILE A 651 7.99 47.44 0.05
#